data_AF-I1KPR6-F1
#
_entry.id   AF-I1KPR6-F1
#
_cell.length_a   1.000
_cell.length_b   1.000
_cell.length_c   1.000
_cell.angle_alpha   90.00
_cell.angle_beta   90.00
_cell.angle_gamma   90.00
#
_symmetry.space_group_name_H-M   'P 1'
#
loop_
_entity.id
_entity.type
_entity.pdbx_description
1 polymer ?
#
loop_
_entity_poly.entity_id
_entity_poly.type
_entity_poly.pdbx_seq_one_letter_code
_entity_poly.pdbx_strand_id
1 'polypeptide(L)'
;MPMACFSILSPPHPTLTLTLLPPSHSQCGGFTVRVSVALTERLSQHHKTNSIIPSTRAAANGGGFETETAVVEKPQLKTLFQASRGYPSPFGATVRDGGVNFAISSLNALSATLCFFTLSDFQNNRVTEYVPLDPLINRTGGVWHVFLKGDFRDMLYGYKFDGKFSPLEGHYFDSSHILLDPYAKAVISRGEFGALGPDGNCWPQMAGTVPSEDDEFDWEGDLPLKYPQKDLVIYEMHVRGFTKHESSNTKFPGTYLGVVEKLDHLKELGVNCLELMPCHEFNELEYYGHNSAQGDYRVNFWGYSTINYFSPMIRYSSAGIRNCGQDGINEIKFLIKEAHKRGIEVIMDVVFNHTAEGNENGPIISFRGVDNSMYYMLAPKGEFYNYSGCGNTFNCNHPVVRQFIVDCLRYWVTEMHVDGFRFDLASIMTRSSSLWDGANVFGAPIEGDLLTTGTPLSSPPLIDLISNDPILCGVKLIAEAWDAGGLYQVGTFPHWGIWSEWNGKYRDTVRLFIKGTDGFAGAFAECLCGSPNLYQGGGRKPWHSINFVCAHDGFTLADLVTYNNKNNLSNGEDNNDGENHNNSWNCGQEGEFVSTSVKKLRKRQMRNFFLSLMVSQGVPMIYMGDEYGHTKGGNNNTYCHDNYHNYFQWDKKEESSSDFFRFCRLMTKFRQ
;
A
#
# COMPACT_ATOMS: atom_id res chain seq x y z
N MET A 1 -16.60 16.80 11.76
CA MET A 1 -16.06 15.47 11.44
C MET A 1 -14.56 15.53 11.61
N PRO A 2 -13.96 14.85 12.60
CA PRO A 2 -12.57 14.49 12.54
C PRO A 2 -12.43 13.01 12.16
N MET A 3 -11.37 12.72 11.44
CA MET A 3 -11.14 11.50 10.69
C MET A 3 -10.94 10.26 11.54
N ALA A 4 -11.54 9.17 11.07
CA ALA A 4 -11.24 7.83 11.52
C ALA A 4 -10.27 7.22 10.52
N CYS A 5 -8.99 7.53 10.68
CA CYS A 5 -7.89 6.59 10.48
C CYS A 5 -6.61 7.31 10.89
N PHE A 6 -5.69 6.53 11.48
CA PHE A 6 -4.29 6.87 11.75
C PHE A 6 -4.00 7.68 13.04
N SER A 7 -3.81 6.95 14.14
CA SER A 7 -2.92 7.36 15.24
C SER A 7 -1.76 6.39 15.37
N ILE A 8 -0.69 6.58 14.58
CA ILE A 8 0.60 5.94 14.88
C ILE A 8 1.40 6.92 15.74
N LEU A 9 1.54 6.61 17.04
CA LEU A 9 2.36 7.41 17.95
C LEU A 9 3.86 7.19 17.70
N SER A 10 4.57 8.30 17.57
CA SER A 10 6.00 8.41 17.85
C SER A 10 6.31 7.92 19.28
N PRO A 11 7.49 7.34 19.54
CA PRO A 11 7.86 6.89 20.88
C PRO A 11 7.94 8.08 21.87
N PRO A 12 7.60 7.86 23.16
CA PRO A 12 7.54 8.94 24.13
C PRO A 12 8.94 9.53 24.39
N HIS A 13 9.06 10.85 24.26
CA HIS A 13 10.18 11.59 24.85
C HIS A 13 10.17 11.40 26.37
N PRO A 14 11.32 11.13 27.02
CA PRO A 14 11.38 11.13 28.47
C PRO A 14 11.23 12.56 28.99
N THR A 15 10.05 12.89 29.51
CA THR A 15 9.81 14.13 30.25
C THR A 15 10.51 14.03 31.61
N LEU A 16 11.65 14.72 31.73
CA LEU A 16 12.33 14.93 33.01
C LEU A 16 11.48 15.86 33.88
N THR A 17 10.66 15.28 34.76
CA THR A 17 9.94 16.02 35.79
C THR A 17 10.89 16.27 36.96
N LEU A 18 11.32 17.53 37.13
CA LEU A 18 12.17 17.99 38.24
C LEU A 18 11.30 18.27 39.48
N THR A 19 11.30 17.34 40.42
CA THR A 19 10.67 17.52 41.74
C THR A 19 11.71 18.11 42.71
N LEU A 20 11.53 19.36 43.13
CA LEU A 20 12.35 20.00 44.16
C LEU A 20 12.00 19.46 45.55
N LEU A 21 12.98 18.91 46.26
CA LEU A 21 12.91 18.62 47.69
C LEU A 21 13.92 19.50 48.47
N PRO A 22 13.57 20.00 49.66
CA PRO A 22 14.39 20.95 50.44
C PRO A 22 15.59 20.28 51.16
N PRO A 23 16.58 21.05 51.60
CA PRO A 23 17.92 20.54 51.90
C PRO A 23 18.07 20.04 53.35
N SER A 24 18.86 18.98 53.54
CA SER A 24 19.47 18.68 54.85
C SER A 24 20.88 18.10 54.71
N HIS A 25 21.83 18.90 55.17
CA HIS A 25 23.14 18.62 55.78
C HIS A 25 23.91 17.32 55.48
N SER A 26 25.06 17.55 54.81
CA SER A 26 26.43 17.39 55.32
C SER A 26 27.24 16.11 55.04
N GLN A 27 28.43 16.40 54.47
CA GLN A 27 29.75 15.74 54.55
C GLN A 27 30.14 14.58 53.60
N CYS A 28 31.01 14.98 52.67
CA CYS A 28 32.31 14.41 52.29
C CYS A 28 32.48 12.91 52.00
N GLY A 29 32.94 12.63 50.76
CA GLY A 29 33.71 11.43 50.44
C GLY A 29 33.72 11.15 48.94
N GLY A 30 34.75 11.60 48.22
CA GLY A 30 34.95 11.22 46.82
C GLY A 30 35.44 9.77 46.71
N PHE A 31 34.96 9.02 45.72
CA PHE A 31 35.65 7.84 45.20
C PHE A 31 35.35 7.60 43.71
N THR A 32 36.44 7.28 43.02
CA THR A 32 36.63 6.78 41.66
C THR A 32 35.87 5.47 41.41
N VAL A 33 35.27 5.29 40.22
CA VAL A 33 34.74 3.99 39.77
C VAL A 33 35.52 3.51 38.55
N ARG A 34 36.08 2.31 38.68
CA ARG A 34 36.81 1.53 37.67
C ARG A 34 35.84 0.96 36.62
N VAL A 35 36.27 0.97 35.37
CA VAL A 35 35.68 0.17 34.28
C VAL A 35 36.46 -1.13 34.16
N SER A 36 35.77 -2.28 34.23
CA SER A 36 36.34 -3.61 34.03
C SER A 36 35.94 -4.11 32.64
N VAL A 37 36.92 -4.40 31.79
CA VAL A 37 36.74 -5.05 30.48
C VAL A 37 37.21 -6.50 30.61
N ALA A 38 36.33 -7.45 30.30
CA ALA A 38 36.66 -8.86 30.25
C ALA A 38 37.01 -9.25 28.80
N LEU A 39 38.30 -9.49 28.54
CA LEU A 39 38.81 -10.17 27.35
C LEU A 39 38.98 -11.65 27.69
N THR A 40 38.42 -12.54 26.86
CA THR A 40 38.64 -13.98 26.99
C THR A 40 39.56 -14.45 25.87
N GLU A 41 40.84 -14.63 26.17
CA GLU A 41 41.77 -15.39 25.35
C GLU A 41 41.60 -16.89 25.65
N ARG A 42 41.57 -17.72 24.59
CA ARG A 42 41.86 -19.15 24.70
C ARG A 42 43.09 -19.48 23.88
N LEU A 43 44.15 -19.87 24.57
CA LEU A 43 45.31 -20.59 24.03
C LEU A 43 45.16 -22.07 24.38
N SER A 44 45.44 -22.95 23.41
CA SER A 44 45.99 -24.28 23.70
C SER A 44 47.00 -24.69 22.62
N GLN A 45 48.26 -24.82 23.04
CA GLN A 45 49.35 -25.60 22.43
C GLN A 45 48.94 -27.10 22.37
N HIS A 46 49.53 -28.06 21.63
CA HIS A 46 50.79 -28.26 20.90
C HIS A 46 50.63 -29.60 20.13
N HIS A 47 51.27 -29.80 18.96
CA HIS A 47 52.18 -30.94 18.70
C HIS A 47 52.83 -30.93 17.30
N LYS A 48 54.18 -30.98 17.31
CA LYS A 48 55.20 -31.64 16.44
C LYS A 48 54.67 -32.53 15.28
N THR A 49 55.28 -32.71 14.08
CA THR A 49 56.69 -32.73 13.62
C THR A 49 56.73 -33.04 12.09
N ASN A 50 57.91 -32.87 11.47
CA ASN A 50 58.42 -33.43 10.18
C ASN A 50 58.10 -32.64 8.89
N SER A 51 59.01 -31.83 8.34
CA SER A 51 60.19 -32.18 7.51
C SER A 51 59.85 -32.65 6.08
N ILE A 52 60.26 -31.89 5.06
CA ILE A 52 61.15 -32.30 3.93
C ILE A 52 61.27 -31.11 2.96
N ILE A 53 62.51 -30.67 2.76
CA ILE A 53 62.98 -29.83 1.65
C ILE A 53 63.66 -30.77 0.65
N PRO A 54 63.65 -30.48 -0.66
CA PRO A 54 64.82 -30.73 -1.48
C PRO A 54 65.44 -29.42 -1.95
N SER A 55 66.75 -29.38 -1.74
CA SER A 55 67.69 -28.35 -2.15
C SER A 55 68.02 -28.48 -3.63
N THR A 56 68.29 -27.37 -4.31
CA THR A 56 69.28 -27.31 -5.39
C THR A 56 70.00 -25.96 -5.38
N ARG A 57 71.31 -26.01 -5.60
CA ARG A 57 72.28 -24.92 -5.45
C ARG A 57 72.37 -24.03 -6.70
N ALA A 58 72.83 -22.81 -6.41
CA ALA A 58 73.20 -21.67 -7.23
C ALA A 58 74.00 -21.90 -8.53
N ALA A 59 73.82 -20.97 -9.48
CA ALA A 59 74.91 -20.32 -10.20
C ALA A 59 74.51 -18.86 -10.54
N ALA A 60 75.42 -17.92 -10.26
CA ALA A 60 75.30 -16.51 -10.59
C ALA A 60 76.10 -16.19 -11.87
N ASN A 61 75.53 -15.34 -12.71
CA ASN A 61 76.10 -14.48 -13.76
C ASN A 61 74.92 -14.12 -14.69
N GLY A 62 74.58 -12.91 -15.10
CA GLY A 62 75.18 -11.59 -15.02
C GLY A 62 74.63 -10.81 -16.22
N GLY A 63 73.98 -9.67 -15.99
CA GLY A 63 73.77 -8.57 -16.96
C GLY A 63 72.73 -8.77 -18.07
N GLY A 64 71.68 -7.94 -18.05
CA GLY A 64 70.78 -7.72 -19.19
C GLY A 64 69.45 -7.10 -18.76
N PHE A 65 69.32 -5.78 -18.88
CA PHE A 65 68.06 -5.06 -18.70
C PHE A 65 67.14 -5.34 -19.89
N GLU A 66 66.05 -6.07 -19.66
CA GLU A 66 64.84 -6.00 -20.48
C GLU A 66 63.65 -5.78 -19.56
N THR A 67 63.06 -4.59 -19.62
CA THR A 67 61.77 -4.30 -18.99
C THR A 67 60.67 -4.98 -19.80
N GLU A 68 60.43 -6.27 -19.54
CA GLU A 68 59.17 -6.90 -19.93
C GLU A 68 58.05 -6.19 -19.17
N THR A 69 57.25 -5.43 -19.90
CA THR A 69 56.02 -4.86 -19.38
C THR A 69 55.05 -6.03 -19.28
N ALA A 70 55.04 -6.71 -18.14
CA ALA A 70 54.01 -7.69 -17.83
C ALA A 70 52.66 -6.96 -17.79
N VAL A 71 51.92 -7.04 -18.89
CA VAL A 71 50.50 -6.76 -18.90
C VAL A 71 49.89 -7.81 -17.98
N VAL A 72 49.68 -7.44 -16.72
CA VAL A 72 48.81 -8.19 -15.83
C VAL A 72 47.41 -8.00 -16.41
N GLU A 73 47.03 -8.89 -17.31
CA GLU A 73 45.61 -9.07 -17.63
C GLU A 73 44.92 -9.39 -16.30
N LYS A 74 44.21 -8.39 -15.76
CA LYS A 74 43.23 -8.66 -14.72
C LYS A 74 42.35 -9.79 -15.25
N PRO A 75 42.07 -10.84 -14.47
CA PRO A 75 41.15 -11.87 -14.90
C PRO A 75 39.86 -11.16 -15.30
N GLN A 76 39.50 -11.20 -16.59
CA GLN A 76 38.16 -10.81 -17.01
C GLN A 76 37.24 -11.83 -16.35
N LEU A 77 36.71 -11.48 -15.17
CA LEU A 77 35.48 -12.07 -14.67
C LEU A 77 34.51 -11.99 -15.84
N LYS A 78 34.08 -13.14 -16.35
CA LYS A 78 32.95 -13.20 -17.28
C LYS A 78 31.77 -12.55 -16.54
N THR A 79 31.47 -11.30 -16.84
CA THR A 79 30.23 -10.66 -16.42
C THR A 79 29.08 -11.48 -17.00
N LEU A 80 28.03 -11.78 -16.21
CA LEU A 80 26.91 -12.60 -16.71
C LEU A 80 26.20 -11.87 -17.87
N PHE A 81 26.34 -10.55 -17.91
CA PHE A 81 25.69 -9.68 -18.87
C PHE A 81 26.69 -8.97 -19.78
N GLN A 82 26.27 -8.78 -21.03
CA GLN A 82 26.85 -7.81 -21.95
C GLN A 82 26.11 -6.49 -21.80
N ALA A 83 26.80 -5.47 -21.30
CA ALA A 83 26.21 -4.16 -21.06
C ALA A 83 26.39 -3.21 -22.24
N SER A 84 25.35 -2.41 -22.49
CA SER A 84 25.38 -1.29 -23.42
C SER A 84 24.61 -0.11 -22.83
N ARG A 85 24.59 1.02 -23.55
CA ARG A 85 24.03 2.28 -23.05
C ARG A 85 22.58 2.17 -22.55
N GLY A 86 21.73 1.42 -23.24
CA GLY A 86 20.29 1.37 -22.97
C GLY A 86 19.57 2.68 -23.25
N TYR A 87 18.32 2.76 -22.77
CA TYR A 87 17.38 3.84 -23.05
C TYR A 87 16.74 4.37 -21.76
N PRO A 88 16.50 5.68 -21.66
CA PRO A 88 15.88 6.29 -20.48
C PRO A 88 14.37 6.00 -20.34
N SER A 89 13.77 5.32 -21.30
CA SER A 89 12.34 4.96 -21.27
C SER A 89 12.09 3.64 -22.01
N PRO A 90 11.06 2.86 -21.62
CA PRO A 90 10.19 3.08 -20.46
C PRO A 90 10.92 2.89 -19.12
N PHE A 91 10.34 3.40 -18.03
CA PHE A 91 10.86 3.19 -16.67
C PHE A 91 10.63 1.75 -16.19
N GLY A 92 11.47 1.29 -15.27
CA GLY A 92 11.53 -0.08 -14.77
C GLY A 92 12.43 -0.98 -15.61
N ALA A 93 12.33 -2.29 -15.37
CA ALA A 93 12.89 -3.32 -16.22
C ALA A 93 11.92 -3.65 -17.37
N THR A 94 12.40 -3.66 -18.61
CA THR A 94 11.59 -3.93 -19.81
C THR A 94 12.34 -4.83 -20.78
N VAL A 95 11.71 -5.93 -21.18
CA VAL A 95 12.26 -6.88 -22.14
C VAL A 95 12.28 -6.26 -23.54
N ARG A 96 13.42 -6.32 -24.22
CA ARG A 96 13.58 -5.79 -25.58
C ARG A 96 14.82 -6.35 -26.26
N ASP A 97 14.81 -6.49 -27.58
CA ASP A 97 16.00 -6.78 -28.40
C ASP A 97 16.82 -8.02 -27.91
N GLY A 98 16.14 -9.01 -27.32
CA GLY A 98 16.75 -10.22 -26.73
C GLY A 98 17.54 -9.97 -25.45
N GLY A 99 17.18 -8.95 -24.67
CA GLY A 99 17.74 -8.60 -23.37
C GLY A 99 16.76 -7.75 -22.55
N VAL A 100 17.25 -7.05 -21.53
CA VAL A 100 16.42 -6.22 -20.65
C VAL A 100 17.01 -4.82 -20.54
N ASN A 101 16.17 -3.81 -20.77
CA ASN A 101 16.48 -2.41 -20.49
C ASN A 101 16.00 -2.07 -19.09
N PHE A 102 16.89 -1.51 -18.28
CA PHE A 102 16.61 -1.01 -16.95
C PHE A 102 16.67 0.52 -16.97
N ALA A 103 15.64 1.20 -16.47
CA ALA A 103 15.63 2.66 -16.36
C ALA A 103 14.93 3.15 -15.09
N ILE A 104 15.59 4.03 -14.33
CA ILE A 104 15.08 4.56 -13.06
C ILE A 104 15.42 6.04 -12.88
N SER A 105 14.47 6.83 -12.39
CA SER A 105 14.64 8.26 -12.14
C SER A 105 15.23 8.51 -10.75
N SER A 106 16.40 9.15 -10.70
CA SER A 106 17.01 9.72 -9.51
C SER A 106 17.84 10.94 -9.90
N LEU A 107 17.37 12.13 -9.54
CA LEU A 107 17.98 13.40 -9.92
C LEU A 107 19.24 13.66 -9.08
N ASN A 108 19.13 13.41 -7.77
CA ASN A 108 20.15 13.79 -6.79
C ASN A 108 21.22 12.73 -6.52
N ALA A 109 21.08 11.51 -7.07
CA ALA A 109 22.11 10.48 -6.94
C ALA A 109 23.40 10.84 -7.71
N LEU A 110 24.54 10.54 -7.08
CA LEU A 110 25.88 10.68 -7.67
C LEU A 110 26.30 9.42 -8.44
N SER A 111 25.89 8.25 -7.97
CA SER A 111 26.09 6.99 -8.68
C SER A 111 24.92 6.03 -8.48
N ALA A 112 24.75 5.11 -9.42
CA ALA A 112 23.78 4.03 -9.35
C ALA A 112 24.46 2.70 -9.67
N THR A 113 24.12 1.66 -8.93
CA THR A 113 24.56 0.28 -9.18
C THR A 113 23.36 -0.64 -9.20
N LEU A 114 23.16 -1.35 -10.30
CA LEU A 114 22.16 -2.39 -10.42
C LEU A 114 22.69 -3.66 -9.74
N CYS A 115 21.89 -4.24 -8.86
CA CYS A 115 22.23 -5.43 -8.08
C CYS A 115 21.32 -6.57 -8.51
N PHE A 116 21.91 -7.71 -8.87
CA PHE A 116 21.17 -8.90 -9.28
C PHE A 116 21.26 -10.01 -8.24
N PHE A 117 20.21 -10.82 -8.18
CA PHE A 117 20.12 -11.97 -7.31
C PHE A 117 19.53 -13.15 -8.08
N THR A 118 20.12 -14.33 -7.92
CA THR A 118 19.34 -15.56 -8.07
C THR A 118 18.41 -15.71 -6.85
N LEU A 119 17.31 -16.44 -7.00
CA LEU A 119 16.41 -16.67 -5.86
C LEU A 119 17.12 -17.32 -4.66
N SER A 120 18.07 -18.23 -4.90
CA SER A 120 18.86 -18.87 -3.84
C SER A 120 19.77 -17.85 -3.13
N ASP A 121 20.42 -16.97 -3.88
CA ASP A 121 21.30 -15.95 -3.29
C ASP A 121 20.53 -14.91 -2.51
N PHE A 122 19.38 -14.50 -3.03
CA PHE A 122 18.46 -13.60 -2.35
C PHE A 122 18.03 -14.14 -0.98
N GLN A 123 17.62 -15.40 -0.90
CA GLN A 123 17.25 -16.06 0.36
C GLN A 123 18.41 -16.16 1.37
N ASN A 124 19.66 -16.11 0.90
CA ASN A 124 20.86 -16.10 1.73
C ASN A 124 21.46 -14.69 1.91
N ASN A 125 20.71 -13.63 1.59
CA ASN A 125 21.15 -12.23 1.65
C ASN A 125 22.46 -11.96 0.90
N ARG A 126 22.66 -12.62 -0.24
CA ARG A 126 23.87 -12.51 -1.06
C ARG A 126 23.52 -11.87 -2.39
N VAL A 127 24.31 -10.88 -2.83
CA VAL A 127 24.19 -10.34 -4.20
C VAL A 127 24.95 -11.26 -5.15
N THR A 128 24.31 -11.63 -6.26
CA THR A 128 24.90 -12.46 -7.31
C THR A 128 25.85 -11.65 -8.19
N GLU A 129 25.41 -10.47 -8.65
CA GLU A 129 26.22 -9.59 -9.50
C GLU A 129 25.90 -8.11 -9.24
N TYR A 130 26.94 -7.28 -9.35
CA TYR A 130 26.83 -5.82 -9.33
C TYR A 130 27.18 -5.28 -10.71
N VAL A 131 26.32 -4.41 -11.25
CA VAL A 131 26.56 -3.68 -12.49
C VAL A 131 26.56 -2.19 -12.18
N PRO A 132 27.73 -1.56 -12.00
CA PRO A 132 27.84 -0.11 -11.83
C PRO A 132 27.44 0.61 -13.12
N LEU A 133 26.64 1.67 -13.02
CA LEU A 133 26.24 2.49 -14.16
C LEU A 133 27.20 3.67 -14.32
N ASP A 134 27.77 3.84 -15.53
CA ASP A 134 28.63 4.97 -15.83
C ASP A 134 27.79 6.27 -15.94
N PRO A 135 28.01 7.28 -15.09
CA PRO A 135 27.22 8.52 -15.12
C PRO A 135 27.32 9.31 -16.44
N LEU A 136 28.34 9.07 -17.27
CA LEU A 136 28.52 9.74 -18.56
C LEU A 136 27.84 8.99 -19.72
N ILE A 137 27.60 7.69 -19.57
CA ILE A 137 27.04 6.82 -20.63
C ILE A 137 25.61 6.40 -20.27
N ASN A 138 25.43 5.88 -19.06
CA ASN A 138 24.23 5.24 -18.52
C ASN A 138 23.32 6.22 -17.77
N ARG A 139 23.36 7.51 -18.12
CA ARG A 139 22.48 8.53 -17.56
C ARG A 139 22.09 9.54 -18.63
N THR A 140 20.80 9.84 -18.73
CA THR A 140 20.25 10.91 -19.57
C THR A 140 19.36 11.80 -18.71
N GLY A 141 19.81 13.03 -18.44
CA GLY A 141 19.14 13.92 -17.47
C GLY A 141 19.13 13.32 -16.06
N GLY A 142 17.93 13.18 -15.47
CA GLY A 142 17.72 12.54 -14.16
C GLY A 142 17.50 11.03 -14.20
N VAL A 143 17.64 10.38 -15.36
CA VAL A 143 17.32 8.96 -15.54
C VAL A 143 18.59 8.15 -15.72
N TRP A 144 18.79 7.19 -14.83
CA TRP A 144 19.82 6.15 -14.94
C TRP A 144 19.29 5.00 -15.77
N HIS A 145 20.08 4.51 -16.73
CA HIS A 145 19.65 3.44 -17.61
C HIS A 145 20.77 2.58 -18.15
N VAL A 146 20.48 1.29 -18.38
CA VAL A 146 21.41 0.33 -19.00
C VAL A 146 20.62 -0.74 -19.74
N PHE A 147 21.14 -1.18 -20.89
CA PHE A 147 20.63 -2.36 -21.57
C PHE A 147 21.59 -3.51 -21.38
N LEU A 148 21.07 -4.64 -20.88
CA LEU A 148 21.84 -5.82 -20.56
C LEU A 148 21.34 -7.01 -21.38
N LYS A 149 22.27 -7.68 -22.05
CA LYS A 149 22.01 -8.95 -22.74
C LYS A 149 22.63 -10.10 -21.97
N GLY A 150 21.80 -11.10 -21.63
CA GLY A 150 22.19 -12.29 -20.87
C GLY A 150 20.98 -13.14 -20.54
N ASP A 151 21.18 -14.15 -19.70
CA ASP A 151 20.10 -14.99 -19.18
C ASP A 151 19.58 -14.40 -17.87
N PHE A 152 18.31 -13.99 -17.84
CA PHE A 152 17.64 -13.41 -16.68
C PHE A 152 16.65 -14.38 -16.03
N ARG A 153 16.63 -15.65 -16.44
CA ARG A 153 15.71 -16.62 -15.88
C ARG A 153 15.89 -16.72 -14.37
N ASP A 154 14.77 -16.62 -13.65
CA ASP A 154 14.72 -16.70 -12.19
C ASP A 154 15.61 -15.67 -11.46
N MET A 155 15.80 -14.49 -12.08
CA MET A 155 16.57 -13.40 -11.51
C MET A 155 15.71 -12.30 -10.92
N LEU A 156 16.20 -11.75 -9.81
CA LEU A 156 15.66 -10.58 -9.14
C LEU A 156 16.68 -9.43 -9.24
N TYR A 157 16.21 -8.20 -9.07
CA TYR A 157 17.05 -7.01 -9.11
C TYR A 157 16.65 -5.94 -8.10
N GLY A 158 17.59 -5.06 -7.80
CA GLY A 158 17.40 -3.83 -7.03
C GLY A 158 18.53 -2.84 -7.33
N TYR A 159 18.49 -1.67 -6.70
CA TYR A 159 19.47 -0.61 -6.94
C TYR A 159 20.18 -0.19 -5.66
N LYS A 160 21.46 0.13 -5.77
CA LYS A 160 22.18 0.94 -4.78
C LYS A 160 22.37 2.33 -5.37
N PHE A 161 22.04 3.35 -4.59
CA PHE A 161 22.34 4.74 -4.93
C PHE A 161 23.32 5.31 -3.92
N ASP A 162 24.30 6.06 -4.43
CA ASP A 162 25.21 6.84 -3.61
C ASP A 162 24.95 8.33 -3.81
N GLY A 163 25.16 9.12 -2.76
CA GLY A 163 24.82 10.54 -2.75
C GLY A 163 24.91 11.15 -1.37
N LYS A 164 24.29 12.32 -1.20
CA LYS A 164 24.30 13.02 0.09
C LYS A 164 23.33 12.35 1.06
N PHE A 165 23.82 11.92 2.22
CA PHE A 165 22.98 11.61 3.38
C PHE A 165 22.89 12.84 4.28
N SER A 166 21.80 13.60 4.17
CA SER A 166 21.52 14.77 5.00
C SER A 166 20.02 14.90 5.24
N PRO A 167 19.49 14.29 6.32
CA PRO A 167 18.07 14.39 6.67
C PRO A 167 17.57 15.83 6.80
N LEU A 168 18.40 16.75 7.31
CA LEU A 168 18.09 18.18 7.43
C LEU A 168 17.89 18.89 6.08
N GLU A 169 18.37 18.28 5.00
CA GLU A 169 18.18 18.75 3.62
C GLU A 169 17.28 17.78 2.82
N GLY A 170 16.60 16.87 3.50
CA GLY A 170 15.69 15.92 2.85
C GLY A 170 16.37 14.86 1.98
N HIS A 171 17.67 14.59 2.14
CA HIS A 171 18.41 13.59 1.36
C HIS A 171 18.81 12.35 2.20
N TYR A 172 18.53 11.16 1.66
CA TYR A 172 18.67 9.87 2.36
C TYR A 172 19.45 8.82 1.54
N PHE A 173 20.39 9.26 0.69
CA PHE A 173 21.20 8.34 -0.10
C PHE A 173 22.15 7.54 0.80
N ASP A 174 21.99 6.22 0.83
CA ASP A 174 22.87 5.31 1.54
C ASP A 174 23.06 4.02 0.72
N SER A 175 24.27 3.85 0.19
CA SER A 175 24.65 2.71 -0.66
C SER A 175 24.80 1.38 0.10
N SER A 176 24.64 1.39 1.43
CA SER A 176 24.52 0.17 2.24
C SER A 176 23.19 -0.55 1.98
N HIS A 177 22.14 0.18 1.57
CA HIS A 177 20.82 -0.36 1.25
C HIS A 177 20.70 -0.76 -0.22
N ILE A 178 20.07 -1.91 -0.47
CA ILE A 178 19.59 -2.28 -1.81
C ILE A 178 18.11 -1.96 -1.87
N LEU A 179 17.75 -1.06 -2.78
CA LEU A 179 16.44 -0.47 -2.90
C LEU A 179 15.65 -1.13 -4.02
N LEU A 180 14.34 -1.18 -3.82
CA LEU A 180 13.40 -1.66 -4.80
C LEU A 180 13.17 -0.63 -5.92
N ASP A 181 13.09 -1.09 -7.16
CA ASP A 181 12.63 -0.28 -8.27
C ASP A 181 11.15 0.11 -8.08
N PRO A 182 10.79 1.40 -8.07
CA PRO A 182 9.39 1.83 -8.00
C PRO A 182 8.49 1.19 -9.07
N TYR A 183 9.03 0.79 -10.23
CA TYR A 183 8.32 0.20 -11.36
C TYR A 183 8.37 -1.34 -11.41
N ALA A 184 8.90 -2.01 -10.38
CA ALA A 184 8.93 -3.47 -10.32
C ALA A 184 7.53 -4.09 -10.49
N LYS A 185 7.41 -5.12 -11.35
CA LYS A 185 6.13 -5.77 -11.67
C LYS A 185 5.73 -6.87 -10.68
N ALA A 186 6.70 -7.42 -9.96
CA ALA A 186 6.52 -8.23 -8.77
C ALA A 186 7.63 -7.90 -7.77
N VAL A 187 7.32 -8.01 -6.48
CA VAL A 187 8.28 -7.87 -5.38
C VAL A 187 8.43 -9.21 -4.67
N ILE A 188 9.68 -9.61 -4.45
CA ILE A 188 10.04 -10.80 -3.71
C ILE A 188 10.69 -10.41 -2.40
N SER A 189 10.16 -10.96 -1.32
CA SER A 189 10.69 -10.86 0.04
C SER A 189 10.29 -12.11 0.83
N ARG A 190 9.12 -12.06 1.49
CA ARG A 190 8.47 -13.16 2.22
C ARG A 190 7.37 -13.77 1.35
N GLY A 191 7.29 -15.10 1.33
CA GLY A 191 6.35 -15.82 0.48
C GLY A 191 5.00 -16.17 1.09
N GLU A 192 4.83 -16.00 2.40
CA GLU A 192 3.60 -16.36 3.10
C GLU A 192 3.13 -15.21 3.98
N PHE A 193 1.81 -14.97 4.01
CA PHE A 193 1.19 -13.95 4.85
C PHE A 193 1.35 -14.29 6.33
N GLY A 194 1.88 -13.36 7.12
CA GLY A 194 2.12 -13.50 8.56
C GLY A 194 3.42 -14.24 8.91
N ALA A 195 4.14 -14.80 7.93
CA ALA A 195 5.41 -15.46 8.17
C ALA A 195 6.52 -14.42 8.37
N LEU A 196 7.23 -14.48 9.50
CA LEU A 196 8.39 -13.61 9.77
C LEU A 196 9.53 -13.91 8.79
N GLY A 197 10.36 -12.90 8.50
CA GLY A 197 11.61 -13.09 7.79
C GLY A 197 12.68 -13.83 8.64
N PRO A 198 13.86 -14.10 8.06
CA PRO A 198 15.00 -14.65 8.80
C PRO A 198 15.28 -13.86 10.09
N ASP A 199 15.62 -14.57 11.16
CA ASP A 199 15.89 -14.00 12.50
C ASP A 199 14.75 -13.15 13.10
N GLY A 200 13.51 -13.35 12.63
CA GLY A 200 12.33 -12.60 13.09
C GLY A 200 12.21 -11.21 12.47
N ASN A 201 12.95 -10.93 11.39
CA ASN A 201 12.92 -9.62 10.73
C ASN A 201 11.57 -9.38 10.03
N CYS A 202 10.90 -8.29 10.38
CA CYS A 202 9.65 -7.85 9.74
C CYS A 202 9.88 -7.07 8.44
N TRP A 203 11.12 -6.61 8.19
CA TRP A 203 11.56 -5.88 7.01
C TRP A 203 12.81 -6.56 6.38
N PRO A 204 12.70 -7.81 5.91
CA PRO A 204 13.80 -8.44 5.18
C PRO A 204 14.06 -7.73 3.86
N GLN A 205 15.22 -8.00 3.25
CA GLN A 205 15.57 -7.48 1.93
C GLN A 205 14.44 -7.78 0.93
N MET A 206 14.16 -6.82 0.05
CA MET A 206 13.19 -6.93 -1.03
C MET A 206 13.89 -6.76 -2.38
N ALA A 207 13.40 -7.43 -3.42
CA ALA A 207 13.90 -7.26 -4.78
C ALA A 207 12.75 -7.36 -5.79
N GLY A 208 12.90 -6.67 -6.91
CA GLY A 208 11.96 -6.74 -8.03
C GLY A 208 12.28 -7.92 -8.93
N THR A 209 11.28 -8.47 -9.61
CA THR A 209 11.49 -9.55 -10.58
C THR A 209 11.93 -9.01 -11.92
N VAL A 210 12.96 -9.62 -12.53
CA VAL A 210 13.36 -9.30 -13.91
C VAL A 210 12.37 -9.97 -14.87
N PRO A 211 11.71 -9.22 -15.77
CA PRO A 211 10.74 -9.80 -16.70
C PRO A 211 11.42 -10.64 -17.79
N SER A 212 10.66 -11.59 -18.35
CA SER A 212 11.03 -12.51 -19.42
C SER A 212 10.11 -12.38 -20.65
N GLU A 213 10.59 -12.77 -21.83
CA GLU A 213 9.76 -12.86 -23.05
C GLU A 213 8.65 -13.94 -22.91
N ASP A 214 8.85 -14.91 -22.02
CA ASP A 214 7.91 -16.02 -21.78
C ASP A 214 6.76 -15.65 -20.81
N ASP A 215 6.72 -14.42 -20.27
CA ASP A 215 5.78 -14.00 -19.21
C ASP A 215 4.36 -13.63 -19.71
N GLU A 216 3.98 -14.07 -20.91
CA GLU A 216 2.67 -13.76 -21.49
C GLU A 216 1.53 -14.51 -20.77
N PHE A 217 0.46 -13.77 -20.45
CA PHE A 217 -0.76 -14.32 -19.87
C PHE A 217 -1.86 -14.43 -20.93
N ASP A 218 -2.45 -15.62 -21.09
CA ASP A 218 -3.58 -15.83 -21.99
C ASP A 218 -4.89 -15.30 -21.38
N TRP A 219 -5.31 -14.13 -21.86
CA TRP A 219 -6.58 -13.50 -21.50
C TRP A 219 -7.80 -14.19 -22.11
N GLU A 220 -7.64 -15.17 -23.02
CA GLU A 220 -8.75 -15.87 -23.68
C GLU A 220 -9.76 -14.91 -24.36
N GLY A 221 -9.28 -13.75 -24.84
CA GLY A 221 -10.10 -12.71 -25.46
C GLY A 221 -10.87 -11.82 -24.48
N ASP A 222 -10.56 -11.87 -23.18
CA ASP A 222 -11.12 -10.96 -22.18
C ASP A 222 -10.89 -9.48 -22.51
N LEU A 223 -11.90 -8.65 -22.24
CA LEU A 223 -11.87 -7.21 -22.41
C LEU A 223 -12.65 -6.55 -21.25
N PRO A 224 -12.24 -5.36 -20.78
CA PRO A 224 -12.98 -4.60 -19.77
C PRO A 224 -14.47 -4.44 -20.11
N LEU A 225 -15.36 -4.62 -19.13
CA LEU A 225 -16.81 -4.77 -19.37
C LEU A 225 -17.51 -3.46 -19.73
N LYS A 226 -17.01 -2.33 -19.21
CA LYS A 226 -17.49 -0.97 -19.52
C LYS A 226 -18.99 -0.76 -19.26
N TYR A 227 -19.53 -1.30 -18.17
CA TYR A 227 -20.89 -0.98 -17.75
C TYR A 227 -21.05 0.52 -17.52
N PRO A 228 -22.21 1.10 -17.88
CA PRO A 228 -22.54 2.46 -17.49
C PRO A 228 -22.51 2.58 -15.97
N GLN A 229 -21.79 3.58 -15.46
CA GLN A 229 -21.56 3.71 -14.02
C GLN A 229 -22.86 3.77 -13.19
N LYS A 230 -23.91 4.40 -13.73
CA LYS A 230 -25.24 4.49 -13.09
C LYS A 230 -25.89 3.12 -12.79
N ASP A 231 -25.46 2.07 -13.46
CA ASP A 231 -26.01 0.71 -13.35
C ASP A 231 -25.17 -0.19 -12.42
N LEU A 232 -24.13 0.36 -11.80
CA LEU A 232 -23.29 -0.39 -10.87
C LEU A 232 -23.96 -0.63 -9.52
N VAL A 233 -23.63 -1.78 -8.95
CA VAL A 233 -23.75 -2.13 -7.53
C VAL A 233 -22.38 -2.62 -7.11
N ILE A 234 -21.68 -1.81 -6.33
CA ILE A 234 -20.29 -2.05 -5.91
C ILE A 234 -20.30 -2.92 -4.65
N TYR A 235 -19.36 -3.86 -4.56
CA TYR A 235 -19.11 -4.67 -3.38
C TYR A 235 -17.66 -4.48 -2.93
N GLU A 236 -17.46 -3.81 -1.80
CA GLU A 236 -16.14 -3.57 -1.20
C GLU A 236 -15.69 -4.82 -0.44
N MET A 237 -14.51 -5.35 -0.77
CA MET A 237 -14.05 -6.65 -0.31
C MET A 237 -12.55 -6.72 -0.07
N HIS A 238 -12.18 -7.46 0.98
CA HIS A 238 -10.80 -7.82 1.27
C HIS A 238 -10.45 -9.21 0.71
N VAL A 239 -9.42 -9.33 -0.13
CA VAL A 239 -9.01 -10.61 -0.78
C VAL A 239 -8.80 -11.73 0.25
N ARG A 240 -7.94 -11.50 1.25
CA ARG A 240 -7.71 -12.48 2.32
C ARG A 240 -8.98 -12.78 3.13
N GLY A 241 -9.61 -11.76 3.68
CA GLY A 241 -10.79 -11.90 4.53
C GLY A 241 -11.95 -12.66 3.88
N PHE A 242 -12.13 -12.53 2.56
CA PHE A 242 -13.26 -13.16 1.86
C PHE A 242 -13.26 -14.69 1.94
N THR A 243 -12.10 -15.34 1.98
CA THR A 243 -12.02 -16.81 1.93
C THR A 243 -11.12 -17.44 2.98
N LYS A 244 -10.51 -16.65 3.87
CA LYS A 244 -9.59 -17.18 4.89
C LYS A 244 -10.27 -18.03 5.97
N HIS A 245 -11.53 -17.76 6.30
CA HIS A 245 -12.28 -18.55 7.28
C HIS A 245 -12.46 -20.00 6.83
N GLU A 246 -12.40 -20.96 7.75
CA GLU A 246 -12.53 -22.40 7.43
C GLU A 246 -13.85 -22.75 6.73
N SER A 247 -14.93 -22.03 7.05
CA SER A 247 -16.23 -22.25 6.42
C SER A 247 -16.28 -21.88 4.94
N SER A 248 -15.25 -21.21 4.40
CA SER A 248 -15.12 -20.97 2.95
C SER A 248 -15.02 -22.27 2.16
N ASN A 249 -14.39 -23.32 2.72
CA ASN A 249 -14.13 -24.59 2.04
C ASN A 249 -13.43 -24.44 0.67
N THR A 250 -12.64 -23.37 0.47
CA THR A 250 -11.85 -23.17 -0.76
C THR A 250 -10.53 -23.91 -0.70
N LYS A 251 -9.95 -24.27 -1.85
CA LYS A 251 -8.63 -24.94 -1.90
C LYS A 251 -7.48 -24.04 -1.46
N PHE A 252 -7.61 -22.73 -1.73
CA PHE A 252 -6.57 -21.74 -1.41
C PHE A 252 -7.13 -20.59 -0.55
N PRO A 253 -7.42 -20.82 0.75
CA PRO A 253 -8.05 -19.83 1.62
C PRO A 253 -7.25 -18.53 1.74
N GLY A 254 -7.93 -17.40 1.49
CA GLY A 254 -7.38 -16.06 1.62
C GLY A 254 -6.45 -15.64 0.49
N THR A 255 -6.62 -16.23 -0.70
CA THR A 255 -5.82 -15.93 -1.90
C THR A 255 -6.70 -15.48 -3.07
N TYR A 256 -6.09 -14.96 -4.14
CA TYR A 256 -6.80 -14.64 -5.39
C TYR A 256 -7.57 -15.84 -5.96
N LEU A 257 -6.97 -17.04 -5.97
CA LEU A 257 -7.66 -18.26 -6.42
C LEU A 257 -8.82 -18.65 -5.49
N GLY A 258 -8.66 -18.44 -4.18
CA GLY A 258 -9.76 -18.63 -3.23
C GLY A 258 -10.96 -17.74 -3.56
N VAL A 259 -10.71 -16.46 -3.89
CA VAL A 259 -11.77 -15.53 -4.32
C VAL A 259 -12.48 -16.05 -5.57
N VAL A 260 -11.74 -16.54 -6.58
CA VAL A 260 -12.31 -17.11 -7.81
C VAL A 260 -13.32 -18.22 -7.50
N GLU A 261 -13.00 -19.12 -6.57
CA GLU A 261 -13.91 -20.22 -6.15
C GLU A 261 -15.24 -19.72 -5.55
N LYS A 262 -15.33 -18.43 -5.19
CA LYS A 262 -16.48 -17.83 -4.52
C LYS A 262 -17.13 -16.67 -5.28
N LEU A 263 -16.66 -16.32 -6.47
CA LEU A 263 -17.25 -15.22 -7.28
C LEU A 263 -18.74 -15.45 -7.60
N ASP A 264 -19.20 -16.70 -7.67
CA ASP A 264 -20.61 -17.01 -7.92
C ASP A 264 -21.55 -16.49 -6.82
N HIS A 265 -21.06 -16.33 -5.58
CA HIS A 265 -21.81 -15.68 -4.49
C HIS A 265 -22.12 -14.22 -4.80
N LEU A 266 -21.15 -13.47 -5.33
CA LEU A 266 -21.35 -12.05 -5.67
C LEU A 266 -22.37 -11.91 -6.80
N LYS A 267 -22.30 -12.80 -7.79
CA LYS A 267 -23.31 -12.90 -8.84
C LYS A 267 -24.68 -13.29 -8.29
N GLU A 268 -24.75 -14.20 -7.33
CA GLU A 268 -26.01 -14.58 -6.65
C GLU A 268 -26.63 -13.37 -5.94
N LEU A 269 -25.81 -12.56 -5.25
CA LEU A 269 -26.23 -11.35 -4.56
C LEU A 269 -26.73 -10.26 -5.53
N GLY A 270 -26.29 -10.31 -6.79
CA GLY A 270 -26.63 -9.32 -7.84
C GLY A 270 -25.61 -8.20 -7.98
N VAL A 271 -24.40 -8.37 -7.45
CA VAL A 271 -23.29 -7.43 -7.61
C VAL A 271 -22.72 -7.54 -9.03
N ASN A 272 -22.36 -6.41 -9.63
CA ASN A 272 -21.71 -6.33 -10.95
C ASN A 272 -20.40 -5.53 -10.94
N CYS A 273 -19.94 -5.07 -9.78
CA CYS A 273 -18.65 -4.41 -9.61
C CYS A 273 -18.04 -4.81 -8.26
N LEU A 274 -16.80 -5.26 -8.28
CA LEU A 274 -16.01 -5.62 -7.12
C LEU A 274 -15.00 -4.51 -6.85
N GLU A 275 -15.02 -3.93 -5.66
CA GLU A 275 -13.97 -3.01 -5.20
C GLU A 275 -13.04 -3.76 -4.26
N LEU A 276 -11.83 -4.04 -4.72
CA LEU A 276 -10.80 -4.71 -3.94
C LEU A 276 -10.10 -3.69 -3.04
N MET A 277 -10.08 -3.95 -1.73
CA MET A 277 -9.15 -3.29 -0.80
C MET A 277 -7.69 -3.44 -1.29
N PRO A 278 -6.73 -2.61 -0.81
CA PRO A 278 -5.41 -2.49 -1.40
C PRO A 278 -4.74 -3.82 -1.78
N CYS A 279 -4.50 -3.98 -3.09
CA CYS A 279 -3.85 -5.17 -3.66
C CYS A 279 -2.45 -4.87 -4.23
N HIS A 280 -1.97 -3.64 -4.12
CA HIS A 280 -0.55 -3.33 -4.30
C HIS A 280 0.29 -4.00 -3.20
N GLU A 281 1.56 -4.31 -3.46
CA GLU A 281 2.45 -4.90 -2.46
C GLU A 281 2.56 -4.00 -1.22
N PHE A 282 2.28 -4.57 -0.04
CA PHE A 282 2.38 -3.92 1.28
C PHE A 282 2.90 -4.92 2.32
N ASN A 283 3.49 -4.46 3.42
CA ASN A 283 4.00 -5.35 4.46
C ASN A 283 3.00 -5.52 5.62
N GLU A 284 2.36 -6.69 5.72
CA GLU A 284 1.44 -7.00 6.82
C GLU A 284 2.12 -7.05 8.20
N LEU A 285 3.46 -7.15 8.23
CA LEU A 285 4.21 -7.22 9.49
C LEU A 285 4.78 -5.87 9.96
N GLU A 286 4.46 -4.76 9.29
CA GLU A 286 5.09 -3.46 9.56
C GLU A 286 4.97 -2.97 11.02
N TYR A 287 3.87 -3.32 11.71
CA TYR A 287 3.65 -3.09 13.14
C TYR A 287 3.35 -4.39 13.89
N TYR A 288 3.98 -5.49 13.47
CA TYR A 288 3.82 -6.80 14.10
C TYR A 288 4.11 -6.72 15.60
N GLY A 289 3.09 -7.01 16.40
CA GLY A 289 3.20 -6.88 17.86
C GLY A 289 2.17 -7.71 18.59
N HIS A 290 2.56 -8.28 19.72
CA HIS A 290 1.66 -9.09 20.53
C HIS A 290 0.45 -8.26 21.00
N ASN A 291 -0.73 -8.84 20.83
CA ASN A 291 -1.99 -8.30 21.29
C ASN A 291 -2.40 -8.98 22.60
N SER A 292 -2.16 -8.32 23.73
CA SER A 292 -2.53 -8.86 25.04
C SER A 292 -4.04 -9.04 25.23
N ALA A 293 -4.87 -8.27 24.52
CA ALA A 293 -6.31 -8.33 24.66
C ALA A 293 -6.92 -9.59 24.02
N GLN A 294 -6.37 -10.06 22.91
CA GLN A 294 -6.88 -11.23 22.17
C GLN A 294 -5.95 -12.46 22.24
N GLY A 295 -4.71 -12.30 22.71
CA GLY A 295 -3.72 -13.38 22.72
C GLY A 295 -3.19 -13.74 21.32
N ASP A 296 -3.32 -12.82 20.37
CA ASP A 296 -2.83 -12.94 19.00
C ASP A 296 -1.80 -11.84 18.67
N TYR A 297 -1.59 -11.55 17.39
CA TYR A 297 -0.66 -10.52 16.93
C TYR A 297 -1.37 -9.52 16.04
N ARG A 298 -1.07 -8.24 16.25
CA ARG A 298 -1.47 -7.16 15.34
C ARG A 298 -0.64 -7.24 14.08
N VAL A 299 -1.29 -7.07 12.93
CA VAL A 299 -0.68 -7.05 11.60
C VAL A 299 -1.37 -5.98 10.75
N ASN A 300 -0.71 -5.42 9.74
CA ASN A 300 -1.43 -4.67 8.72
C ASN A 300 -2.29 -5.60 7.89
N PHE A 301 -3.57 -5.68 8.26
CA PHE A 301 -4.51 -6.53 7.57
C PHE A 301 -5.00 -5.83 6.30
N TRP A 302 -5.49 -4.59 6.42
CA TRP A 302 -6.14 -3.86 5.32
C TRP A 302 -5.21 -3.49 4.16
N GLY A 303 -3.94 -3.22 4.42
CA GLY A 303 -2.94 -2.96 3.38
C GLY A 303 -2.81 -1.50 2.93
N TYR A 304 -3.40 -0.53 3.63
CA TYR A 304 -3.22 0.92 3.37
C TYR A 304 -1.84 1.42 3.80
N SER A 305 -0.77 0.82 3.28
CA SER A 305 0.64 1.16 3.51
C SER A 305 1.46 0.55 2.37
N THR A 306 1.38 1.15 1.17
CA THR A 306 1.94 0.57 -0.05
C THR A 306 3.47 0.66 -0.11
N ILE A 307 4.12 -0.45 -0.48
CA ILE A 307 5.56 -0.56 -0.75
C ILE A 307 5.85 -0.38 -2.24
N ASN A 308 5.09 -1.05 -3.10
CA ASN A 308 5.27 -0.99 -4.54
C ASN A 308 3.92 -0.98 -5.26
N TYR A 309 3.73 0.00 -6.15
CA TYR A 309 2.45 0.29 -6.78
C TYR A 309 2.21 -0.52 -8.05
N PHE A 310 3.24 -1.09 -8.66
CA PHE A 310 3.13 -1.89 -9.89
C PHE A 310 3.06 -3.38 -9.62
N SER A 311 3.36 -3.80 -8.39
CA SER A 311 3.37 -5.20 -7.99
C SER A 311 2.09 -5.57 -7.26
N PRO A 312 1.45 -6.71 -7.61
CA PRO A 312 0.39 -7.27 -6.77
C PRO A 312 0.97 -7.77 -5.44
N MET A 313 0.12 -7.79 -4.41
CA MET A 313 0.45 -8.35 -3.10
C MET A 313 0.71 -9.85 -3.19
N ILE A 314 1.98 -10.23 -3.24
CA ILE A 314 2.37 -11.61 -3.56
C ILE A 314 1.93 -12.60 -2.46
N ARG A 315 1.74 -12.12 -1.24
CA ARG A 315 1.26 -12.93 -0.10
C ARG A 315 -0.27 -13.15 -0.13
N TYR A 316 -0.98 -12.58 -1.09
CA TYR A 316 -2.33 -13.01 -1.48
C TYR A 316 -2.32 -14.02 -2.62
N SER A 317 -1.15 -14.40 -3.14
CA SER A 317 -1.05 -15.51 -4.09
C SER A 317 -0.96 -16.85 -3.38
N SER A 318 -1.59 -17.88 -3.94
CA SER A 318 -1.40 -19.27 -3.51
C SER A 318 0.00 -19.80 -3.83
N ALA A 319 0.71 -19.14 -4.74
CA ALA A 319 2.04 -19.48 -5.18
C ALA A 319 3.17 -18.77 -4.42
N GLY A 320 2.86 -17.71 -3.67
CA GLY A 320 3.86 -16.91 -2.97
C GLY A 320 4.99 -16.48 -3.91
N ILE A 321 6.24 -16.75 -3.52
CA ILE A 321 7.44 -16.34 -4.30
C ILE A 321 7.84 -17.31 -5.43
N ARG A 322 7.03 -18.34 -5.73
CA ARG A 322 7.34 -19.27 -6.83
C ARG A 322 7.44 -18.53 -8.16
N ASN A 323 8.28 -19.06 -9.06
CA ASN A 323 8.57 -18.45 -10.37
C ASN A 323 8.86 -16.94 -10.26
N CYS A 324 9.61 -16.56 -9.23
CA CYS A 324 9.94 -15.17 -8.90
C CYS A 324 8.71 -14.24 -8.91
N GLY A 325 7.55 -14.72 -8.44
CA GLY A 325 6.33 -13.92 -8.32
C GLY A 325 5.49 -13.80 -9.60
N GLN A 326 5.95 -14.33 -10.74
CA GLN A 326 5.17 -14.35 -11.97
C GLN A 326 3.83 -15.09 -11.80
N ASP A 327 3.82 -16.17 -11.01
CA ASP A 327 2.59 -16.90 -10.69
C ASP A 327 1.57 -16.01 -9.96
N GLY A 328 2.02 -15.11 -9.08
CA GLY A 328 1.12 -14.19 -8.37
C GLY A 328 0.55 -13.10 -9.27
N ILE A 329 1.34 -12.59 -10.24
CA ILE A 329 0.82 -11.72 -11.30
C ILE A 329 -0.27 -12.45 -12.09
N ASN A 330 -0.01 -13.70 -12.49
CA ASN A 330 -0.96 -14.51 -13.24
C ASN A 330 -2.23 -14.83 -12.44
N GLU A 331 -2.14 -15.04 -11.13
CA GLU A 331 -3.30 -15.33 -10.28
C GLU A 331 -4.25 -14.13 -10.16
N ILE A 332 -3.75 -12.89 -10.02
CA ILE A 332 -4.63 -11.72 -10.01
C ILE A 332 -5.23 -11.45 -11.40
N LYS A 333 -4.47 -11.63 -12.49
CA LYS A 333 -5.02 -11.57 -13.85
C LYS A 333 -6.12 -12.61 -14.05
N PHE A 334 -5.93 -13.82 -13.52
CA PHE A 334 -6.93 -14.88 -13.55
C PHE A 334 -8.18 -14.52 -12.74
N LEU A 335 -8.03 -13.90 -11.56
CA LEU A 335 -9.16 -13.39 -10.80
C LEU A 335 -9.99 -12.37 -11.60
N ILE A 336 -9.32 -11.40 -12.24
CA ILE A 336 -9.98 -10.36 -13.05
C ILE A 336 -10.70 -11.00 -14.24
N LYS A 337 -10.04 -11.88 -15.00
CA LYS A 337 -10.64 -12.65 -16.10
C LYS A 337 -11.90 -13.41 -15.65
N GLU A 338 -11.84 -14.09 -14.51
CA GLU A 338 -12.97 -14.87 -13.99
C GLU A 338 -14.11 -14.00 -13.43
N ALA A 339 -13.81 -12.80 -12.95
CA ALA A 339 -14.80 -11.79 -12.60
C ALA A 339 -15.51 -11.26 -13.85
N HIS A 340 -14.75 -10.91 -14.90
CA HIS A 340 -15.30 -10.45 -16.18
C HIS A 340 -16.19 -11.50 -16.85
N LYS A 341 -15.78 -12.77 -16.87
CA LYS A 341 -16.62 -13.89 -17.35
C LYS A 341 -17.96 -14.00 -16.63
N ARG A 342 -18.04 -13.51 -15.38
CA ARG A 342 -19.28 -13.47 -14.58
C ARG A 342 -20.07 -12.17 -14.73
N GLY A 343 -19.56 -11.21 -15.49
CA GLY A 343 -20.13 -9.89 -15.66
C GLY A 343 -19.92 -8.99 -14.45
N ILE A 344 -18.77 -9.12 -13.77
CA ILE A 344 -18.38 -8.33 -12.61
C ILE A 344 -17.14 -7.52 -12.98
N GLU A 345 -17.24 -6.20 -12.94
CA GLU A 345 -16.10 -5.29 -13.09
C GLU A 345 -15.19 -5.33 -11.86
N VAL A 346 -13.91 -4.99 -12.02
CA VAL A 346 -12.95 -4.91 -10.92
C VAL A 346 -12.41 -3.49 -10.77
N ILE A 347 -12.66 -2.89 -9.62
CA ILE A 347 -12.08 -1.63 -9.15
C ILE A 347 -11.03 -1.94 -8.10
N MET A 348 -9.89 -1.26 -8.17
CA MET A 348 -8.85 -1.35 -7.14
C MET A 348 -8.84 -0.12 -6.25
N ASP A 349 -8.79 -0.33 -4.93
CA ASP A 349 -8.42 0.71 -3.98
C ASP A 349 -6.92 1.01 -4.06
N VAL A 350 -6.57 2.28 -4.28
CA VAL A 350 -5.20 2.74 -4.53
C VAL A 350 -4.78 3.87 -3.59
N VAL A 351 -3.60 3.69 -2.98
CA VAL A 351 -3.11 4.52 -1.86
C VAL A 351 -1.93 5.39 -2.30
N PHE A 352 -2.18 6.32 -3.23
CA PHE A 352 -1.13 7.22 -3.74
C PHE A 352 -0.80 8.39 -2.80
N ASN A 353 -1.49 8.50 -1.67
CA ASN A 353 -1.37 9.65 -0.79
C ASN A 353 -0.20 9.55 0.21
N HIS A 354 0.27 8.33 0.53
CA HIS A 354 1.43 8.05 1.37
C HIS A 354 2.02 6.66 1.04
N THR A 355 3.16 6.32 1.63
CA THR A 355 3.83 5.02 1.44
C THR A 355 4.19 4.35 2.77
N ALA A 356 4.56 3.06 2.70
CA ALA A 356 5.06 2.28 3.83
C ALA A 356 6.40 2.73 4.42
N GLU A 357 7.09 3.70 3.79
CA GLU A 357 8.35 4.21 4.33
C GLU A 357 8.15 5.07 5.58
N GLY A 358 6.91 5.46 5.89
CA GLY A 358 6.58 6.28 7.06
C GLY A 358 7.34 7.61 7.07
N ASN A 359 7.62 8.14 8.26
CA ASN A 359 8.46 9.33 8.43
C ASN A 359 9.96 8.96 8.47
N GLU A 360 10.82 9.87 8.96
CA GLU A 360 12.26 9.66 9.09
C GLU A 360 12.68 8.44 9.94
N ASN A 361 11.78 7.91 10.78
CA ASN A 361 12.03 6.73 11.61
C ASN A 361 11.55 5.42 10.96
N GLY A 362 10.89 5.50 9.80
CA GLY A 362 10.48 4.33 9.04
C GLY A 362 11.62 3.74 8.19
N PRO A 363 11.37 2.63 7.49
CA PRO A 363 12.40 1.92 6.75
C PRO A 363 12.79 2.65 5.45
N ILE A 364 14.01 2.43 4.96
CA ILE A 364 14.46 2.87 3.63
C ILE A 364 14.38 1.65 2.71
N ILE A 365 13.39 1.62 1.82
CA ILE A 365 13.09 0.46 0.95
C ILE A 365 13.08 0.81 -0.53
N SER A 366 12.64 2.01 -0.90
CA SER A 366 12.51 2.43 -2.30
C SER A 366 12.64 3.95 -2.40
N PHE A 367 11.53 4.69 -2.49
CA PHE A 367 11.46 6.10 -2.86
C PHE A 367 12.42 7.00 -2.08
N ARG A 368 12.54 6.83 -0.76
CA ARG A 368 13.41 7.61 0.12
C ARG A 368 14.87 7.49 -0.28
N GLY A 369 15.34 6.28 -0.51
CA GLY A 369 16.72 6.05 -0.91
C GLY A 369 16.97 6.30 -2.41
N VAL A 370 15.92 6.23 -3.25
CA VAL A 370 16.02 6.53 -4.69
C VAL A 370 16.11 8.03 -4.92
N ASP A 371 15.18 8.83 -4.38
CA ASP A 371 15.24 10.30 -4.34
C ASP A 371 14.16 10.89 -3.41
N ASN A 372 14.43 10.95 -2.11
CA ASN A 372 13.46 11.39 -1.09
C ASN A 372 12.78 12.74 -1.39
N SER A 373 13.56 13.76 -1.78
CA SER A 373 13.08 15.12 -2.06
C SER A 373 12.13 15.21 -3.26
N MET A 374 12.23 14.23 -4.17
CA MET A 374 11.38 14.15 -5.35
C MET A 374 10.04 13.49 -5.03
N TYR A 375 10.08 12.37 -4.29
CA TYR A 375 8.91 11.52 -4.04
C TYR A 375 8.07 11.94 -2.84
N TYR A 376 8.64 12.60 -1.84
CA TYR A 376 7.91 13.01 -0.64
C TYR A 376 7.76 14.52 -0.52
N MET A 377 6.64 14.93 0.07
CA MET A 377 6.38 16.32 0.38
C MET A 377 7.14 16.71 1.65
N LEU A 378 8.13 17.60 1.52
CA LEU A 378 9.03 17.98 2.60
C LEU A 378 8.90 19.46 2.95
N ALA A 379 9.04 19.77 4.24
CA ALA A 379 9.29 21.10 4.74
C ALA A 379 10.76 21.52 4.50
N PRO A 380 11.10 22.82 4.63
CA PRO A 380 12.44 23.31 4.28
C PRO A 380 13.62 22.67 5.03
N LYS A 381 13.41 22.01 6.18
CA LYS A 381 14.48 21.31 6.92
C LYS A 381 14.35 19.78 6.83
N GLY A 382 13.69 19.30 5.77
CA GLY A 382 13.55 17.88 5.46
C GLY A 382 12.48 17.16 6.29
N GLU A 383 11.69 17.87 7.10
CA GLU A 383 10.57 17.25 7.81
C GLU A 383 9.49 16.79 6.84
N PHE A 384 8.93 15.60 7.05
CA PHE A 384 7.85 15.09 6.22
C PHE A 384 6.53 15.80 6.54
N TYR A 385 5.85 16.33 5.52
CA TYR A 385 4.44 16.70 5.66
C TYR A 385 3.62 15.43 5.91
N ASN A 386 2.64 15.51 6.82
CA ASN A 386 1.82 14.37 7.21
C ASN A 386 0.32 14.64 7.02
N TYR A 387 -0.09 15.02 5.81
CA TYR A 387 -1.50 15.19 5.47
C TYR A 387 -2.27 13.87 5.41
N SER A 388 -1.57 12.73 5.32
CA SER A 388 -2.16 11.38 5.34
C SER A 388 -2.46 10.88 6.75
N GLY A 389 -1.73 11.35 7.77
CA GLY A 389 -1.75 10.79 9.12
C GLY A 389 -0.82 9.58 9.29
N CYS A 390 -0.17 9.10 8.22
CA CYS A 390 0.65 7.88 8.20
C CYS A 390 2.17 8.12 8.26
N GLY A 391 2.60 9.35 8.49
CA GLY A 391 4.01 9.73 8.70
C GLY A 391 4.65 10.43 7.50
N ASN A 392 4.20 10.16 6.27
CA ASN A 392 4.61 10.91 5.07
C ASN A 392 3.41 11.31 4.20
N THR A 393 3.65 12.23 3.28
CA THR A 393 2.73 12.57 2.19
C THR A 393 3.49 12.43 0.89
N PHE A 394 2.94 11.65 -0.05
CA PHE A 394 3.55 11.48 -1.36
C PHE A 394 3.44 12.78 -2.16
N ASN A 395 4.47 13.11 -2.93
CA ASN A 395 4.58 14.41 -3.62
C ASN A 395 3.80 14.40 -4.95
N CYS A 396 2.51 14.09 -4.88
CA CYS A 396 1.64 13.72 -6.01
C CYS A 396 1.74 14.66 -7.21
N ASN A 397 1.87 15.98 -6.99
CA ASN A 397 1.92 16.97 -8.08
C ASN A 397 3.34 17.30 -8.59
N HIS A 398 4.39 16.65 -8.07
CA HIS A 398 5.73 16.77 -8.63
C HIS A 398 5.79 16.12 -10.03
N PRO A 399 6.43 16.70 -11.06
CA PRO A 399 6.39 16.18 -12.44
C PRO A 399 6.72 14.69 -12.59
N VAL A 400 7.78 14.21 -11.93
CA VAL A 400 8.18 12.79 -11.98
C VAL A 400 7.17 11.88 -11.27
N VAL A 401 6.61 12.34 -10.15
CA VAL A 401 5.63 11.58 -9.35
C VAL A 401 4.30 11.51 -10.07
N ARG A 402 3.86 12.61 -10.71
CA ARG A 402 2.66 12.61 -11.57
C ARG A 402 2.77 11.57 -12.68
N GLN A 403 3.91 11.55 -13.37
CA GLN A 403 4.16 10.57 -14.43
C GLN A 403 4.14 9.14 -13.88
N PHE A 404 4.77 8.90 -12.74
CA PHE A 404 4.73 7.60 -12.04
C PHE A 404 3.32 7.13 -11.73
N ILE A 405 2.47 7.99 -11.17
CA ILE A 405 1.07 7.64 -10.86
C ILE A 405 0.29 7.31 -12.14
N VAL A 406 0.41 8.15 -13.17
CA VAL A 406 -0.28 7.93 -14.45
C VAL A 406 0.18 6.62 -15.11
N ASP A 407 1.48 6.33 -15.12
CA ASP A 407 2.01 5.09 -15.68
C ASP A 407 1.58 3.85 -14.88
N CYS A 408 1.44 3.99 -13.55
CA CYS A 408 0.89 2.95 -12.69
C CYS A 408 -0.56 2.64 -13.05
N LEU A 409 -1.41 3.66 -13.15
CA LEU A 409 -2.81 3.49 -13.53
C LEU A 409 -2.94 2.86 -14.92
N ARG A 410 -2.14 3.32 -15.89
CA ARG A 410 -2.11 2.74 -17.24
C ARG A 410 -1.73 1.26 -17.19
N TYR A 411 -0.69 0.89 -16.45
CA TYR A 411 -0.27 -0.51 -16.31
C TYR A 411 -1.40 -1.41 -15.79
N TRP A 412 -2.09 -1.00 -14.72
CA TRP A 412 -3.19 -1.78 -14.17
C TRP A 412 -4.39 -1.89 -15.14
N VAL A 413 -4.60 -0.89 -15.99
CA VAL A 413 -5.67 -0.93 -17.01
C VAL A 413 -5.25 -1.78 -18.21
N THR A 414 -4.06 -1.57 -18.77
CA THR A 414 -3.64 -2.20 -20.04
C THR A 414 -3.11 -3.60 -19.85
N GLU A 415 -2.33 -3.86 -18.81
CA GLU A 415 -1.69 -5.16 -18.57
C GLU A 415 -2.52 -6.08 -17.67
N MET A 416 -3.29 -5.48 -16.75
CA MET A 416 -4.04 -6.22 -15.72
C MET A 416 -5.56 -6.17 -15.93
N HIS A 417 -6.06 -5.39 -16.90
CA HIS A 417 -7.47 -5.26 -17.26
C HIS A 417 -8.40 -4.74 -16.14
N VAL A 418 -7.88 -3.93 -15.21
CA VAL A 418 -8.71 -3.28 -14.16
C VAL A 418 -9.68 -2.26 -14.79
N ASP A 419 -10.94 -2.24 -14.34
CA ASP A 419 -12.01 -1.37 -14.88
C ASP A 419 -12.08 0.02 -14.20
N GLY A 420 -11.47 0.17 -13.03
CA GLY A 420 -11.53 1.40 -12.25
C GLY A 420 -10.64 1.47 -11.02
N PHE A 421 -10.61 2.64 -10.41
CA PHE A 421 -9.83 2.92 -9.22
C PHE A 421 -10.63 3.73 -8.20
N ARG A 422 -10.53 3.34 -6.92
CA ARG A 422 -10.93 4.13 -5.77
C ARG A 422 -9.69 4.70 -5.11
N PHE A 423 -9.58 6.02 -5.05
CA PHE A 423 -8.40 6.73 -4.57
C PHE A 423 -8.57 7.09 -3.10
N ASP A 424 -7.76 6.47 -2.26
CA ASP A 424 -7.67 6.74 -0.83
C ASP A 424 -7.15 8.16 -0.55
N LEU A 425 -7.80 8.86 0.38
CA LEU A 425 -7.52 10.25 0.76
C LEU A 425 -7.17 11.15 -0.45
N ALA A 426 -7.99 11.09 -1.50
CA ALA A 426 -7.74 11.70 -2.81
C ALA A 426 -7.49 13.22 -2.74
N SER A 427 -7.90 13.89 -1.65
CA SER A 427 -7.63 15.32 -1.46
C SER A 427 -6.13 15.67 -1.47
N ILE A 428 -5.26 14.75 -1.05
CA ILE A 428 -3.80 14.93 -1.11
C ILE A 428 -3.32 15.09 -2.57
N MET A 429 -3.97 14.42 -3.52
CA MET A 429 -3.66 14.56 -4.95
C MET A 429 -3.99 15.96 -5.49
N THR A 430 -4.76 16.76 -4.74
CA THR A 430 -5.06 18.17 -5.09
C THR A 430 -4.04 19.15 -4.54
N ARG A 431 -3.19 18.75 -3.59
CA ARG A 431 -2.24 19.65 -2.91
C ARG A 431 -1.02 19.98 -3.78
N SER A 432 -0.54 21.21 -3.71
CA SER A 432 0.70 21.64 -4.36
C SER A 432 1.90 20.85 -3.82
N SER A 433 2.83 20.54 -4.73
CA SER A 433 4.06 19.80 -4.42
C SER A 433 5.08 20.65 -3.68
N SER A 434 5.96 20.01 -2.91
CA SER A 434 7.22 20.64 -2.54
C SER A 434 8.16 20.62 -3.74
N LEU A 435 8.66 21.78 -4.14
CA LEU A 435 9.73 21.91 -5.13
C LEU A 435 11.02 22.20 -4.37
N TRP A 436 11.91 21.20 -4.29
CA TRP A 436 13.19 21.37 -3.61
C TRP A 436 14.17 22.10 -4.52
N ASP A 437 14.65 23.27 -4.08
CA ASP A 437 15.87 23.89 -4.59
C ASP A 437 16.93 23.81 -3.49
N GLY A 438 18.03 23.11 -3.77
CA GLY A 438 19.16 22.99 -2.84
C GLY A 438 19.78 24.34 -2.44
N ALA A 439 19.49 25.43 -3.16
CA ALA A 439 19.90 26.78 -2.77
C ALA A 439 19.05 27.39 -1.63
N ASN A 440 17.92 26.79 -1.26
CA ASN A 440 16.91 27.39 -0.38
C ASN A 440 16.73 26.68 0.97
N VAL A 441 17.84 26.20 1.54
CA VAL A 441 17.92 25.52 2.85
C VAL A 441 17.37 26.35 4.03
N PHE A 442 17.22 27.68 3.85
CA PHE A 442 16.74 28.59 4.88
C PHE A 442 15.31 29.11 4.67
N GLY A 443 14.57 28.57 3.68
CA GLY A 443 13.17 28.92 3.46
C GLY A 443 12.94 30.40 3.11
N ALA A 444 13.90 31.03 2.41
CA ALA A 444 13.59 32.30 1.78
C ALA A 444 12.51 32.03 0.73
N PRO A 445 11.44 32.83 0.61
CA PRO A 445 10.52 32.69 -0.51
C PRO A 445 11.35 32.69 -1.79
N ILE A 446 11.28 31.63 -2.61
CA ILE A 446 11.85 31.71 -3.95
C ILE A 446 11.06 32.80 -4.65
N GLU A 447 11.75 33.85 -5.07
CA GLU A 447 11.13 35.00 -5.72
C GLU A 447 10.42 34.50 -7.00
N GLY A 448 9.08 34.36 -6.93
CA GLY A 448 8.25 33.80 -8.02
C GLY A 448 7.41 32.57 -7.65
N ASP A 449 7.63 31.91 -6.51
CA ASP A 449 6.79 30.79 -6.08
C ASP A 449 5.55 31.29 -5.32
N LEU A 450 4.48 31.55 -6.06
CA LEU A 450 3.22 32.11 -5.53
C LEU A 450 2.36 31.08 -4.77
N LEU A 451 2.77 29.81 -4.73
CA LEU A 451 1.99 28.70 -4.18
C LEU A 451 2.74 27.99 -3.06
N THR A 452 2.31 28.17 -1.82
CA THR A 452 2.85 27.44 -0.65
C THR A 452 2.62 25.93 -0.81
N THR A 453 3.63 25.10 -0.52
CA THR A 453 3.51 23.62 -0.43
C THR A 453 2.29 23.20 0.37
N GLY A 454 1.55 22.20 -0.13
CA GLY A 454 0.35 21.69 0.53
C GLY A 454 -0.95 22.46 0.23
N THR A 455 -0.88 23.56 -0.52
CA THR A 455 -2.06 24.35 -0.92
C THR A 455 -2.94 23.54 -1.87
N PRO A 456 -4.24 23.36 -1.59
CA PRO A 456 -5.15 22.67 -2.51
C PRO A 456 -5.33 23.48 -3.79
N LEU A 457 -5.04 22.86 -4.92
CA LEU A 457 -5.15 23.46 -6.25
C LEU A 457 -6.57 23.27 -6.78
N SER A 458 -7.11 24.29 -7.44
CA SER A 458 -8.40 24.19 -8.15
C SER A 458 -8.30 23.33 -9.41
N SER A 459 -7.13 23.33 -10.06
CA SER A 459 -6.83 22.53 -11.25
C SER A 459 -5.51 21.78 -11.02
N PRO A 460 -5.51 20.75 -10.16
CA PRO A 460 -4.30 19.99 -9.85
C PRO A 460 -3.84 19.22 -11.10
N PRO A 461 -2.58 19.39 -11.54
CA PRO A 461 -2.13 18.79 -12.79
C PRO A 461 -2.17 17.27 -12.81
N LEU A 462 -2.02 16.60 -11.65
CA LEU A 462 -2.19 15.14 -11.59
C LEU A 462 -3.60 14.71 -12.00
N ILE A 463 -4.64 15.34 -11.43
CA ILE A 463 -6.02 14.99 -11.73
C ILE A 463 -6.36 15.37 -13.18
N ASP A 464 -5.84 16.50 -13.66
CA ASP A 464 -5.98 16.90 -15.07
C ASP A 464 -5.39 15.85 -16.02
N LEU A 465 -4.18 15.36 -15.73
CA LEU A 465 -3.53 14.31 -16.50
C LEU A 465 -4.33 13.01 -16.49
N ILE A 466 -4.75 12.53 -15.32
CA ILE A 466 -5.56 11.31 -15.21
C ILE A 466 -6.87 11.48 -15.99
N SER A 467 -7.51 12.64 -15.88
CA SER A 467 -8.85 12.85 -16.45
C SER A 467 -8.86 12.98 -17.97
N ASN A 468 -7.76 13.47 -18.55
CA ASN A 468 -7.64 13.67 -19.99
C ASN A 468 -6.75 12.61 -20.66
N ASP A 469 -6.32 11.59 -19.92
CA ASP A 469 -5.51 10.51 -20.46
C ASP A 469 -6.33 9.63 -21.43
N PRO A 470 -5.87 9.39 -22.67
CA PRO A 470 -6.61 8.59 -23.65
C PRO A 470 -6.84 7.12 -23.26
N ILE A 471 -5.97 6.56 -22.41
CA ILE A 471 -6.10 5.19 -21.89
C ILE A 471 -7.08 5.18 -20.71
N LEU A 472 -7.01 6.19 -19.84
CA LEU A 472 -7.83 6.24 -18.61
C LEU A 472 -9.21 6.89 -18.79
N CYS A 473 -9.49 7.56 -19.91
CA CYS A 473 -10.74 8.32 -20.09
C CYS A 473 -12.02 7.47 -20.01
N GLY A 474 -11.93 6.15 -20.20
CA GLY A 474 -13.06 5.21 -20.09
C GLY A 474 -13.10 4.43 -18.77
N VAL A 475 -12.16 4.68 -17.87
CA VAL A 475 -11.95 3.98 -16.60
C VAL A 475 -12.77 4.67 -15.50
N LYS A 476 -13.29 3.90 -14.54
CA LYS A 476 -14.08 4.46 -13.44
C LYS A 476 -13.16 5.06 -12.39
N LEU A 477 -13.36 6.33 -12.05
CA LEU A 477 -12.53 7.06 -11.10
C LEU A 477 -13.39 7.50 -9.90
N ILE A 478 -13.05 7.01 -8.71
CA ILE A 478 -13.77 7.25 -7.46
C ILE A 478 -12.83 7.89 -6.46
N ALA A 479 -13.17 9.04 -5.90
CA ALA A 479 -12.37 9.77 -4.92
C ALA A 479 -12.94 9.63 -3.50
N GLU A 480 -12.08 9.30 -2.55
CA GLU A 480 -12.31 9.66 -1.15
C GLU A 480 -11.90 11.13 -0.95
N ALA A 481 -12.85 12.04 -1.14
CA ALA A 481 -12.57 13.48 -1.25
C ALA A 481 -12.35 14.18 0.12
N TRP A 482 -11.44 13.66 0.94
CA TRP A 482 -10.91 14.30 2.16
C TRP A 482 -9.48 13.84 2.47
N ASP A 483 -8.81 14.47 3.46
CA ASP A 483 -7.50 14.02 3.99
C ASP A 483 -7.29 14.35 5.48
N ALA A 484 -6.35 13.65 6.14
CA ALA A 484 -5.99 13.79 7.57
C ALA A 484 -5.57 15.20 8.00
N GLY A 485 -5.24 16.08 7.04
CA GLY A 485 -4.98 17.50 7.26
C GLY A 485 -6.22 18.35 7.53
N GLY A 486 -7.42 17.76 7.46
CA GLY A 486 -8.71 18.43 7.70
C GLY A 486 -9.33 19.03 6.45
N LEU A 487 -8.78 18.75 5.26
CA LEU A 487 -9.38 19.16 3.99
C LEU A 487 -10.56 18.25 3.66
N TYR A 488 -11.67 18.85 3.23
CA TYR A 488 -12.90 18.15 2.87
C TYR A 488 -13.45 18.71 1.57
N GLN A 489 -13.51 17.89 0.54
CA GLN A 489 -13.82 18.25 -0.85
C GLN A 489 -15.05 17.51 -1.40
N VAL A 490 -15.86 16.84 -0.56
CA VAL A 490 -17.07 16.17 -1.04
C VAL A 490 -18.04 17.18 -1.66
N GLY A 491 -18.43 16.95 -2.91
CA GLY A 491 -19.22 17.83 -3.77
C GLY A 491 -18.39 18.82 -4.58
N THR A 492 -17.10 19.01 -4.25
CA THR A 492 -16.22 20.03 -4.83
C THR A 492 -14.86 19.49 -5.31
N PHE A 493 -14.66 18.16 -5.33
CA PHE A 493 -13.44 17.56 -5.85
C PHE A 493 -13.25 17.94 -7.34
N PRO A 494 -12.05 18.31 -7.78
CA PRO A 494 -11.77 18.56 -9.20
C PRO A 494 -12.08 17.33 -10.04
N HIS A 495 -13.08 17.41 -10.93
CA HIS A 495 -13.71 16.19 -11.45
C HIS A 495 -13.78 16.05 -12.98
N TRP A 496 -13.55 17.10 -13.78
CA TRP A 496 -13.64 17.06 -15.26
C TRP A 496 -14.90 16.35 -15.84
N GLY A 497 -15.97 16.25 -15.05
CA GLY A 497 -17.20 15.51 -15.38
C GLY A 497 -17.12 13.97 -15.32
N ILE A 498 -16.01 13.37 -14.85
CA ILE A 498 -15.79 11.92 -14.89
C ILE A 498 -15.49 11.30 -13.51
N TRP A 499 -15.17 12.10 -12.49
CA TRP A 499 -14.88 11.61 -11.15
C TRP A 499 -16.11 11.53 -10.27
N SER A 500 -16.28 10.37 -9.65
CA SER A 500 -17.28 10.12 -8.62
C SER A 500 -16.64 10.16 -7.25
N GLU A 501 -17.45 10.27 -6.21
CA GLU A 501 -16.97 10.48 -4.85
C GLU A 501 -17.70 9.56 -3.87
N TRP A 502 -16.96 9.01 -2.91
CA TRP A 502 -17.55 8.42 -1.72
C TRP A 502 -18.36 9.48 -0.97
N ASN A 503 -19.68 9.29 -0.89
CA ASN A 503 -20.58 10.25 -0.28
C ASN A 503 -20.72 10.01 1.23
N GLY A 504 -19.76 10.51 2.01
CA GLY A 504 -19.82 10.45 3.48
C GLY A 504 -21.04 11.17 4.08
N LYS A 505 -21.62 12.17 3.38
CA LYS A 505 -22.85 12.84 3.82
C LYS A 505 -24.08 11.95 3.68
N TYR A 506 -24.14 11.11 2.64
CA TYR A 506 -25.18 10.10 2.48
C TYR A 506 -25.15 9.15 3.67
N ARG A 507 -23.97 8.57 3.98
CA ARG A 507 -23.77 7.68 5.12
C ARG A 507 -24.36 8.28 6.41
N ASP A 508 -23.93 9.48 6.76
CA ASP A 508 -24.31 10.07 8.05
C ASP A 508 -25.78 10.48 8.11
N THR A 509 -26.31 11.05 7.02
CA THR A 509 -27.71 11.45 6.94
C THR A 509 -28.63 10.23 7.04
N VAL A 510 -28.32 9.15 6.33
CA VAL A 510 -29.12 7.92 6.36
C VAL A 510 -29.06 7.26 7.75
N ARG A 511 -27.87 7.22 8.37
CA ARG A 511 -27.68 6.76 9.76
C ARG A 511 -28.53 7.56 10.75
N LEU A 512 -28.48 8.89 10.69
CA LEU A 512 -29.24 9.79 11.56
C LEU A 512 -30.76 9.67 11.35
N PHE A 513 -31.21 9.61 10.10
CA PHE A 513 -32.62 9.48 9.77
C PHE A 513 -33.21 8.14 10.24
N ILE A 514 -32.57 7.03 9.88
CA ILE A 514 -33.11 5.68 10.15
C ILE A 514 -33.13 5.36 11.65
N LYS A 515 -32.18 5.88 12.44
CA LYS A 515 -32.21 5.73 13.91
C LYS A 515 -33.26 6.62 14.60
N GLY A 516 -33.96 7.49 13.86
CA GLY A 516 -35.03 8.34 14.40
C GLY A 516 -34.52 9.63 15.03
N THR A 517 -33.62 10.34 14.36
CA THR A 517 -33.12 11.66 14.83
C THR A 517 -33.94 12.80 14.22
N ASP A 518 -34.34 13.76 15.04
CA ASP A 518 -35.10 14.94 14.60
C ASP A 518 -34.33 15.77 13.57
N GLY A 519 -35.06 16.34 12.59
CA GLY A 519 -34.51 17.30 11.63
C GLY A 519 -33.90 16.71 10.34
N PHE A 520 -33.83 15.40 10.17
CA PHE A 520 -33.12 14.77 9.03
C PHE A 520 -33.99 14.35 7.84
N ALA A 521 -35.32 14.47 7.92
CA ALA A 521 -36.20 14.00 6.84
C ALA A 521 -35.95 14.70 5.49
N GLY A 522 -35.71 16.02 5.49
CA GLY A 522 -35.39 16.78 4.28
C GLY A 522 -34.05 16.35 3.66
N ALA A 523 -33.00 16.26 4.49
CA ALA A 523 -31.68 15.80 4.05
C ALA A 523 -31.73 14.35 3.53
N PHE A 524 -32.55 13.49 4.14
CA PHE A 524 -32.76 12.13 3.65
C PHE A 524 -33.46 12.11 2.27
N ALA A 525 -34.42 13.01 2.03
CA ALA A 525 -35.02 13.15 0.71
C ALA A 525 -34.00 13.59 -0.35
N GLU A 526 -33.04 14.45 -0.01
CA GLU A 526 -31.92 14.79 -0.90
C GLU A 526 -31.04 13.56 -1.19
N CYS A 527 -30.76 12.72 -0.19
CA CYS A 527 -30.02 11.46 -0.37
C CYS A 527 -30.74 10.50 -1.33
N LEU A 528 -32.06 10.34 -1.19
CA LEU A 528 -32.87 9.52 -2.10
C LEU A 528 -32.78 10.00 -3.56
N CYS A 529 -32.63 11.30 -3.78
CA CYS A 529 -32.49 11.93 -5.09
C CYS A 529 -31.04 11.97 -5.61
N GLY A 530 -30.10 11.27 -4.98
CA GLY A 530 -28.69 11.23 -5.41
C GLY A 530 -27.90 12.50 -5.06
N SER A 531 -28.24 13.12 -3.92
CA SER A 531 -27.57 14.29 -3.35
C SER A 531 -27.38 15.46 -4.34
N PRO A 532 -28.47 15.99 -4.93
CA PRO A 532 -28.38 17.12 -5.87
C PRO A 532 -27.78 18.37 -5.22
N ASN A 533 -27.95 18.54 -3.92
CA ASN A 533 -27.33 19.58 -3.10
C ASN A 533 -25.78 19.56 -3.14
N LEU A 534 -25.16 18.42 -3.47
CA LEU A 534 -23.71 18.28 -3.63
C LEU A 534 -23.29 18.34 -5.10
N TYR A 535 -24.00 17.62 -5.98
CA TYR A 535 -23.50 17.32 -7.31
C TYR A 535 -24.15 18.12 -8.43
N GLN A 536 -25.42 18.53 -8.29
CA GLN A 536 -26.17 19.15 -9.40
C GLN A 536 -25.60 20.53 -9.79
N GLY A 537 -25.23 21.35 -8.80
CA GLY A 537 -24.70 22.70 -9.04
C GLY A 537 -23.39 22.73 -9.84
N GLY A 538 -22.56 21.69 -9.71
CA GLY A 538 -21.30 21.52 -10.45
C GLY A 538 -21.44 20.85 -11.81
N GLY A 539 -22.67 20.66 -12.30
CA GLY A 539 -22.93 19.99 -13.59
C GLY A 539 -22.83 18.45 -13.54
N ARG A 540 -22.63 17.87 -12.35
CA ARG A 540 -22.59 16.43 -12.15
C ARG A 540 -23.99 15.83 -12.02
N LYS A 541 -24.03 14.51 -12.15
CA LYS A 541 -25.23 13.66 -12.18
C LYS A 541 -25.27 12.75 -10.95
N PRO A 542 -26.43 12.17 -10.60
CA PRO A 542 -26.57 11.32 -9.41
C PRO A 542 -25.52 10.21 -9.30
N TRP A 543 -25.10 9.60 -10.41
CA TRP A 543 -24.09 8.53 -10.40
C TRP A 543 -22.68 8.95 -10.00
N HIS A 544 -22.41 10.25 -9.82
CA HIS A 544 -21.17 10.72 -9.21
C HIS A 544 -21.18 10.56 -7.67
N SER A 545 -22.34 10.26 -7.09
CA SER A 545 -22.48 9.90 -5.69
C SER A 545 -22.33 8.39 -5.51
N ILE A 546 -21.21 7.95 -4.94
CA ILE A 546 -21.08 6.59 -4.42
C ILE A 546 -21.71 6.58 -3.03
N ASN A 547 -22.92 6.03 -2.94
CA ASN A 547 -23.68 5.94 -1.72
C ASN A 547 -23.26 4.71 -0.94
N PHE A 548 -22.99 4.87 0.36
CA PHE A 548 -22.68 3.75 1.24
C PHE A 548 -23.24 4.01 2.64
N VAL A 549 -23.59 2.93 3.34
CA VAL A 549 -24.04 3.00 4.75
C VAL A 549 -22.91 2.59 5.68
N CYS A 550 -22.10 1.63 5.26
CA CYS A 550 -20.95 1.07 5.96
C CYS A 550 -19.87 0.79 4.92
N ALA A 551 -18.64 0.67 5.40
CA ALA A 551 -17.44 0.37 4.63
C ALA A 551 -16.50 -0.46 5.54
N HIS A 552 -15.29 -0.74 5.06
CA HIS A 552 -14.28 -1.42 5.89
C HIS A 552 -13.93 -0.63 7.16
N ASP A 553 -13.93 0.70 7.07
CA ASP A 553 -13.82 1.63 8.19
C ASP A 553 -15.17 1.84 8.90
N GLY A 554 -15.12 1.98 10.22
CA GLY A 554 -16.31 2.13 11.03
C GLY A 554 -17.03 0.82 11.34
N PHE A 555 -18.29 0.95 11.79
CA PHE A 555 -19.13 -0.20 12.11
C PHE A 555 -19.62 -0.93 10.86
N THR A 556 -19.78 -2.25 11.00
CA THR A 556 -20.62 -3.06 10.11
C THR A 556 -22.09 -2.66 10.24
N LEU A 557 -22.93 -3.11 9.32
CA LEU A 557 -24.36 -2.86 9.37
C LEU A 557 -25.03 -3.49 10.61
N ALA A 558 -24.55 -4.65 11.07
CA ALA A 558 -25.06 -5.28 12.29
C ALA A 558 -24.61 -4.52 13.55
N ASP A 559 -23.37 -4.02 13.56
CA ASP A 559 -22.82 -3.29 14.71
C ASP A 559 -23.44 -1.89 14.84
N LEU A 560 -23.77 -1.26 13.72
CA LEU A 560 -24.47 0.03 13.66
C LEU A 560 -25.81 0.04 14.42
N VAL A 561 -26.49 -1.12 14.49
CA VAL A 561 -27.76 -1.30 15.21
C VAL A 561 -27.61 -1.98 16.57
N THR A 562 -26.37 -2.31 16.97
CA THR A 562 -26.04 -3.10 18.16
C THR A 562 -25.25 -2.32 19.21
N TYR A 563 -24.45 -1.34 18.77
CA TYR A 563 -23.54 -0.59 19.62
C TYR A 563 -23.74 0.93 19.49
N ASN A 564 -23.76 1.64 20.61
CA ASN A 564 -23.72 3.10 20.63
C ASN A 564 -22.28 3.63 20.56
N ASN A 565 -21.34 2.91 21.18
CA ASN A 565 -19.95 3.33 21.28
C ASN A 565 -19.03 2.27 20.66
N LYS A 566 -17.91 2.71 20.10
CA LYS A 566 -16.84 1.82 19.63
C LYS A 566 -16.21 1.05 20.79
N ASN A 567 -15.77 -0.17 20.49
CA ASN A 567 -15.02 -1.05 21.38
C ASN A 567 -13.78 -1.58 20.65
N ASN A 568 -12.77 -0.71 20.58
CA ASN A 568 -11.51 -0.91 19.87
C ASN A 568 -10.37 -1.26 20.82
N LEU A 569 -10.65 -1.63 22.08
CA LEU A 569 -9.60 -1.95 23.06
C LEU A 569 -8.61 -3.00 22.56
N SER A 570 -9.08 -3.94 21.72
CA SER A 570 -8.23 -4.95 21.12
C SER A 570 -7.23 -4.44 20.08
N ASN A 571 -7.33 -3.17 19.67
CA ASN A 571 -6.40 -2.55 18.72
C ASN A 571 -5.10 -2.12 19.41
N GLY A 572 -5.09 -2.03 20.74
CA GLY A 572 -3.90 -1.68 21.52
C GLY A 572 -3.65 -0.19 21.69
N GLU A 573 -4.64 0.66 21.38
CA GLU A 573 -4.53 2.12 21.44
C GLU A 573 -5.47 2.74 22.49
N ASP A 574 -5.84 1.96 23.52
CA ASP A 574 -6.73 2.36 24.61
C ASP A 574 -8.05 2.98 24.12
N ASN A 575 -8.60 2.46 23.01
CA ASN A 575 -9.84 2.91 22.37
C ASN A 575 -9.78 4.34 21.80
N ASN A 576 -8.59 4.94 21.65
CA ASN A 576 -8.43 6.26 21.06
C ASN A 576 -8.61 6.25 19.53
N ASP A 577 -8.32 5.13 18.88
CA ASP A 577 -8.41 4.93 17.44
C ASP A 577 -9.86 4.72 16.95
N GLY A 578 -10.15 5.03 15.68
CA GLY A 578 -11.47 4.86 15.07
C GLY A 578 -12.48 6.00 15.33
N GLU A 579 -13.60 6.00 14.60
CA GLU A 579 -14.61 7.09 14.64
C GLU A 579 -15.32 7.17 15.99
N ASN A 580 -15.47 8.38 16.54
CA ASN A 580 -16.22 8.62 17.76
C ASN A 580 -17.71 8.88 17.50
N HIS A 581 -18.05 9.47 16.34
CA HIS A 581 -19.41 9.86 15.94
C HIS A 581 -20.00 8.91 14.91
N ASN A 582 -20.25 7.67 15.32
CA ASN A 582 -20.71 6.60 14.42
C ASN A 582 -22.15 6.77 13.91
N ASN A 583 -22.93 7.69 14.50
CA ASN A 583 -24.36 7.87 14.24
C ASN A 583 -25.16 6.56 14.39
N SER A 584 -24.74 5.70 15.32
CA SER A 584 -25.32 4.38 15.59
C SER A 584 -26.41 4.42 16.65
N TRP A 585 -27.16 3.32 16.80
CA TRP A 585 -28.09 3.12 17.90
C TRP A 585 -28.24 1.64 18.24
N ASN A 586 -27.96 1.27 19.49
CA ASN A 586 -28.04 -0.11 20.00
C ASN A 586 -29.47 -0.72 20.05
N CYS A 587 -30.49 0.02 19.61
CA CYS A 587 -31.90 -0.37 19.62
C CYS A 587 -32.50 -0.63 21.02
N GLY A 588 -31.86 -0.10 22.07
CA GLY A 588 -32.34 -0.11 23.46
C GLY A 588 -31.46 -0.87 24.46
N GLN A 589 -30.57 -1.76 24.00
CA GLN A 589 -29.66 -2.54 24.85
C GLN A 589 -28.32 -2.70 24.12
N GLU A 590 -27.18 -2.51 24.81
CA GLU A 590 -25.84 -2.61 24.20
C GLU A 590 -25.41 -4.06 23.99
N GLY A 591 -24.78 -4.36 22.85
CA GLY A 591 -24.19 -5.67 22.57
C GLY A 591 -25.20 -6.75 22.13
N GLU A 592 -24.73 -7.98 21.97
CA GLU A 592 -25.48 -9.06 21.29
C GLU A 592 -26.54 -9.76 22.15
N PHE A 593 -26.32 -9.82 23.47
CA PHE A 593 -27.17 -10.55 24.41
C PHE A 593 -28.34 -9.72 24.90
N VAL A 594 -29.39 -9.66 24.08
CA VAL A 594 -30.53 -8.76 24.29
C VAL A 594 -31.89 -9.45 24.19
N SER A 595 -32.92 -8.77 24.67
CA SER A 595 -34.31 -9.23 24.59
C SER A 595 -34.79 -9.46 23.14
N THR A 596 -35.77 -10.35 22.95
CA THR A 596 -36.33 -10.68 21.63
C THR A 596 -36.92 -9.46 20.90
N SER A 597 -37.47 -8.48 21.63
CA SER A 597 -37.97 -7.24 21.04
C SER A 597 -36.85 -6.41 20.41
N VAL A 598 -35.70 -6.29 21.08
CA VAL A 598 -34.52 -5.60 20.54
C VAL A 598 -33.97 -6.33 19.31
N LYS A 599 -33.86 -7.67 19.35
CA LYS A 599 -33.42 -8.46 18.18
C LYS A 599 -34.33 -8.23 16.95
N LYS A 600 -35.65 -8.20 17.16
CA LYS A 600 -36.63 -7.91 16.09
C LYS A 600 -36.45 -6.50 15.52
N LEU A 601 -36.18 -5.51 16.37
CA LEU A 601 -35.94 -4.13 15.94
C LEU A 601 -34.65 -4.03 15.13
N ARG A 602 -33.54 -4.63 15.59
CA ARG A 602 -32.27 -4.67 14.84
C ARG A 602 -32.42 -5.27 13.45
N LYS A 603 -33.09 -6.43 13.36
CA LYS A 603 -33.41 -7.07 12.06
C LYS A 603 -34.18 -6.15 11.12
N ARG A 604 -35.09 -5.32 11.64
CA ARG A 604 -35.80 -4.31 10.84
C ARG A 604 -34.86 -3.17 10.43
N GLN A 605 -34.06 -2.64 11.35
CA GLN A 605 -33.16 -1.52 11.07
C GLN A 605 -32.12 -1.88 10.00
N MET A 606 -31.53 -3.08 10.04
CA MET A 606 -30.62 -3.56 8.99
C MET A 606 -31.30 -3.56 7.61
N ARG A 607 -32.57 -4.01 7.54
CA ARG A 607 -33.37 -3.96 6.30
C ARG A 607 -33.70 -2.54 5.87
N ASN A 608 -34.00 -1.65 6.80
CA ASN A 608 -34.27 -0.24 6.50
C ASN A 608 -33.04 0.44 5.86
N PHE A 609 -31.86 0.18 6.41
CA PHE A 609 -30.59 0.67 5.87
C PHE A 609 -30.31 0.12 4.47
N PHE A 610 -30.39 -1.20 4.30
CA PHE A 610 -30.14 -1.82 3.01
C PHE A 610 -31.18 -1.39 1.95
N LEU A 611 -32.45 -1.28 2.34
CA LEU A 611 -33.52 -0.74 1.49
C LEU A 611 -33.20 0.67 1.03
N SER A 612 -32.85 1.56 1.97
CA SER A 612 -32.49 2.95 1.67
C SER A 612 -31.36 3.02 0.65
N LEU A 613 -30.31 2.21 0.84
CA LEU A 613 -29.19 2.12 -0.08
C LEU A 613 -29.62 1.71 -1.50
N MET A 614 -30.48 0.69 -1.60
CA MET A 614 -30.88 0.16 -2.90
C MET A 614 -31.90 1.04 -3.65
N VAL A 615 -32.72 1.83 -2.96
CA VAL A 615 -33.74 2.68 -3.61
C VAL A 615 -33.28 4.12 -3.86
N SER A 616 -32.15 4.53 -3.30
CA SER A 616 -31.60 5.87 -3.54
C SER A 616 -31.00 5.97 -4.95
N GLN A 617 -31.20 7.11 -5.62
CA GLN A 617 -30.42 7.45 -6.81
C GLN A 617 -28.93 7.64 -6.44
N GLY A 618 -28.04 7.43 -7.40
CA GLY A 618 -26.61 7.28 -7.16
C GLY A 618 -26.17 5.82 -7.26
N VAL A 619 -24.90 5.53 -6.98
CA VAL A 619 -24.32 4.18 -7.11
C VAL A 619 -24.14 3.58 -5.71
N PRO A 620 -24.82 2.48 -5.35
CA PRO A 620 -24.67 1.87 -4.03
C PRO A 620 -23.38 1.05 -3.94
N MET A 621 -22.75 1.12 -2.78
CA MET A 621 -21.66 0.27 -2.36
C MET A 621 -22.06 -0.54 -1.12
N ILE A 622 -21.87 -1.86 -1.19
CA ILE A 622 -22.12 -2.82 -0.11
C ILE A 622 -20.76 -3.21 0.49
N TYR A 623 -20.63 -3.18 1.81
CA TYR A 623 -19.45 -3.70 2.49
C TYR A 623 -19.54 -5.21 2.69
N MET A 624 -18.41 -5.90 2.50
CA MET A 624 -18.28 -7.33 2.68
C MET A 624 -18.85 -7.83 4.01
N GLY A 625 -19.88 -8.68 3.93
CA GLY A 625 -20.52 -9.34 5.06
C GLY A 625 -21.75 -8.60 5.61
N ASP A 626 -21.97 -7.36 5.22
CA ASP A 626 -23.20 -6.64 5.58
C ASP A 626 -24.44 -7.33 5.02
N GLU A 627 -24.35 -8.12 3.94
CA GLU A 627 -25.49 -8.81 3.34
C GLU A 627 -26.04 -9.95 4.20
N TYR A 628 -25.27 -10.45 5.17
CA TYR A 628 -25.72 -11.46 6.13
C TYR A 628 -25.71 -10.96 7.58
N GLY A 629 -25.17 -9.77 7.84
CA GLY A 629 -25.08 -9.16 9.16
C GLY A 629 -23.80 -9.51 9.92
N HIS A 630 -22.65 -9.43 9.25
CA HIS A 630 -21.33 -9.58 9.88
C HIS A 630 -21.17 -8.63 11.07
N THR A 631 -20.50 -9.10 12.13
CA THR A 631 -20.23 -8.36 13.38
C THR A 631 -18.73 -8.32 13.63
N LYS A 632 -18.24 -7.16 14.06
CA LYS A 632 -16.86 -6.95 14.57
C LYS A 632 -16.86 -6.83 16.09
N GLY A 633 -17.94 -7.25 16.75
CA GLY A 633 -18.11 -7.14 18.19
C GLY A 633 -18.09 -5.71 18.72
N GLY A 634 -18.45 -4.73 17.86
CA GLY A 634 -18.40 -3.31 18.20
C GLY A 634 -17.02 -2.67 17.99
N ASN A 635 -16.05 -3.38 17.39
CA ASN A 635 -14.83 -2.75 16.92
C ASN A 635 -15.09 -2.04 15.59
N ASN A 636 -14.93 -0.72 15.56
CA ASN A 636 -15.19 0.09 14.38
C ASN A 636 -13.92 0.44 13.58
N ASN A 637 -12.79 -0.20 13.89
CA ASN A 637 -11.52 0.08 13.24
C ASN A 637 -10.64 -1.18 13.24
N THR A 638 -11.04 -2.22 12.54
CA THR A 638 -10.40 -3.54 12.58
C THR A 638 -9.14 -3.65 11.71
N TYR A 639 -8.43 -2.55 11.47
CA TYR A 639 -7.28 -2.46 10.56
C TYR A 639 -6.14 -3.44 10.88
N CYS A 640 -6.02 -3.81 12.17
CA CYS A 640 -4.88 -4.56 12.67
C CYS A 640 -5.14 -6.07 12.94
N HIS A 641 -6.26 -6.63 12.49
CA HIS A 641 -6.71 -7.98 12.90
C HIS A 641 -6.78 -8.97 11.73
N ASP A 642 -5.91 -9.98 11.73
CA ASP A 642 -6.02 -11.14 10.82
C ASP A 642 -6.80 -12.28 11.48
N ASN A 643 -8.08 -12.03 11.77
CA ASN A 643 -8.95 -13.00 12.46
C ASN A 643 -10.44 -12.77 12.12
N TYR A 644 -11.34 -13.37 12.91
CA TYR A 644 -12.78 -13.39 12.68
C TYR A 644 -13.43 -12.01 12.52
N HIS A 645 -12.81 -10.93 13.03
CA HIS A 645 -13.24 -9.55 12.83
C HIS A 645 -13.30 -9.13 11.37
N ASN A 646 -12.43 -9.69 10.52
CA ASN A 646 -12.35 -9.32 9.12
C ASN A 646 -12.60 -10.50 8.17
N TYR A 647 -12.85 -11.69 8.70
CA TYR A 647 -13.09 -12.87 7.89
C TYR A 647 -14.57 -13.01 7.54
N PHE A 648 -14.87 -13.23 6.26
CA PHE A 648 -16.20 -13.57 5.83
C PHE A 648 -16.61 -14.94 6.39
N GLN A 649 -17.71 -14.97 7.15
CA GLN A 649 -18.20 -16.17 7.83
C GLN A 649 -19.27 -16.85 6.96
N TRP A 650 -18.82 -17.76 6.09
CA TRP A 650 -19.67 -18.43 5.09
C TRP A 650 -20.78 -19.29 5.70
N ASP A 651 -20.53 -19.89 6.86
CA ASP A 651 -21.52 -20.60 7.68
C ASP A 651 -22.62 -19.65 8.17
N LYS A 652 -22.28 -18.43 8.60
CA LYS A 652 -23.26 -17.40 8.97
C LYS A 652 -24.04 -16.86 7.79
N LYS A 653 -23.39 -16.69 6.64
CA LYS A 653 -24.10 -16.41 5.38
C LYS A 653 -25.14 -17.49 5.09
N GLU A 654 -24.78 -18.77 5.22
CA GLU A 654 -25.69 -19.89 4.97
C GLU A 654 -26.85 -19.95 5.97
N GLU A 655 -26.60 -19.70 7.26
CA GLU A 655 -27.66 -19.54 8.28
C GLU A 655 -28.65 -18.42 7.91
N SER A 656 -28.17 -17.33 7.30
CA SER A 656 -28.97 -16.18 6.90
C SER A 656 -29.67 -16.32 5.54
N SER A 657 -29.37 -17.40 4.78
CA SER A 657 -29.74 -17.58 3.37
C SER A 657 -31.24 -17.43 3.10
N SER A 658 -32.09 -17.87 4.02
CA SER A 658 -33.56 -17.81 3.92
C SER A 658 -34.19 -16.55 4.53
N ASP A 659 -33.40 -15.71 5.23
CA ASP A 659 -33.85 -14.54 5.99
C ASP A 659 -33.28 -13.23 5.42
N PHE A 660 -32.18 -12.73 5.98
CA PHE A 660 -31.65 -11.41 5.65
C PHE A 660 -30.88 -11.40 4.31
N PHE A 661 -30.05 -12.41 4.04
CA PHE A 661 -29.37 -12.52 2.75
C PHE A 661 -30.37 -12.61 1.59
N ARG A 662 -31.46 -13.39 1.74
CA ARG A 662 -32.56 -13.41 0.76
C ARG A 662 -33.15 -12.02 0.53
N PHE A 663 -33.36 -11.24 1.58
CA PHE A 663 -33.85 -9.86 1.44
C PHE A 663 -32.86 -9.01 0.64
N CYS A 664 -31.57 -9.03 0.99
CA CYS A 664 -30.53 -8.27 0.30
C CYS A 664 -30.47 -8.62 -1.19
N ARG A 665 -30.42 -9.91 -1.52
CA ARG A 665 -30.44 -10.41 -2.90
C ARG A 665 -31.66 -9.95 -3.70
N LEU A 666 -32.85 -10.05 -3.11
CA LEU A 666 -34.07 -9.61 -3.77
C LEU A 666 -34.12 -8.09 -3.96
N MET A 667 -33.56 -7.32 -3.03
CA MET A 667 -33.48 -5.86 -3.13
C MET A 667 -32.48 -5.41 -4.19
N THR A 668 -31.31 -6.05 -4.28
CA THR A 668 -30.35 -5.79 -5.36
C THR A 668 -30.96 -6.09 -6.72
N LYS A 669 -31.67 -7.22 -6.84
CA LYS A 669 -32.40 -7.58 -8.07
C LYS A 669 -33.56 -6.62 -8.39
N PHE A 670 -34.22 -6.05 -7.39
CA PHE A 670 -35.28 -5.06 -7.61
C PHE A 670 -34.73 -3.72 -8.11
N ARG A 671 -33.51 -3.37 -7.67
CA ARG A 671 -32.83 -2.15 -8.09
C ARG A 671 -32.41 -2.19 -9.57
N GLN A 672 -31.87 -3.33 -9.99
CA GLN A 672 -31.50 -3.61 -11.38
C GLN A 672 -32.74 -3.67 -12.26
#